data_AF-A0A544UHB0-F1
#
_entry.id   AF-A0A544UHB0-F1
#
_cell.length_a   1.000
_cell.length_b   1.000
_cell.length_c   1.000
_cell.angle_alpha   90.00
_cell.angle_beta   90.00
_cell.angle_gamma   90.00
#
_symmetry.space_group_name_H-M   'P 1'
#
loop_
_entity.id
_entity.type
_entity.pdbx_description
1 polymer ?
#
loop_
_entity_poly.entity_id
_entity_poly.type
_entity_poly.pdbx_seq_one_letter_code
_entity_poly.pdbx_strand_id
1 'polypeptide(L)'
;MKKQIQIGVITSLLLTPTAIANAQEGQPQTISQENQVANVNIAATNANAKSQTIAQYGKLSEKSTTTEMAAAKRDLAFLSDNFDIDEIEFITAKYNYIEKQIILLSDLKNIGTSMKGISYTSKTFIKDVNDAWNRYQTFLGATDADKTYLYVQQTFKGAVNTATNNKARAIVKDVTGKSLQYDFEGAALIAYFKSNGADIAKLLKMVDDATVVDKTVKQLETLVLTLSNPNSDATKIKEITDGITTELNKLTADQKKIVIAHNPNSAAVTPYKKYTEVLANQSTADKVIALVEKLDPTAKDYTTKAKAANTAYLKLDPAKREYVKNYKSLKDQVEAMDIVTRIMALNPSQKTYTEVVTQLTADYGKLSSNGQQLVTNYPALQTANGYITTAKDFDNRVIALANEPDITFVGKVAAMSAEYKTMDKNAKKLVTQSKTLTTYEKNNANVVKVINAIAALNPANKDYTKKVLAARKAYNALDSASQKRVTNYNQLTAVEDVATLIGLIETLKPTSKTFLNDLDSARKNYDALPPEKQKVVTNYEKLVTAETELKSAHTVIALIDAAVPNDPDYLTKLMNARVAYDKLNSGQKKLVSNVKVLTDREKEVKAILNTMVQIDGIEPGTSKFVSQVNSARKAYDKLTKDQKLYVKNIAILQSYEPAAKVIELIGKLKPSSKTFNADTVQARALYDALSKDMQQYVTNYNLLQAAEASILGAGNVQRMIDELPTVPANQYIKRIEEIRAAYNALPKDQQYAVENYKTLQEQEKIIKPVISVVNEIDKLMTSKNMDSQYQKVLKAYDNLTATQRRYVYNEQLLLSLDNVIKVYQSIAALKPSDKLYFGMIESVRKDYDSLSTVDKQRVSNYNILLEAEKNMSEVKKIVGIIAGLNPASSTYIQDVANASAAYKALDSKVKGQVLNYDALKKAEKDVAAVLKVVNAIGELDPDAKTFEKKVLAAQKLYDALTLEQQDLVYNYRILQDHLKTLGLI
;
A
#
# COMPACT_ATOMS: atom_id res chain seq x y z
N MET A 1 -50.20 4.66 42.33
CA MET A 1 -49.98 3.41 43.10
C MET A 1 -49.24 3.75 44.38
N LYS A 2 -49.65 3.20 45.53
CA LYS A 2 -49.03 3.28 46.88
C LYS A 2 -48.88 4.71 47.48
N LYS A 3 -49.15 5.00 48.77
CA LYS A 3 -50.01 4.43 49.84
C LYS A 3 -50.11 5.54 50.93
N GLN A 4 -51.30 5.88 51.48
CA GLN A 4 -51.76 5.68 52.88
C GLN A 4 -50.91 6.37 53.99
N ILE A 5 -51.41 6.96 55.10
CA ILE A 5 -52.60 6.80 56.00
C ILE A 5 -52.97 8.22 56.57
N GLN A 6 -54.16 8.62 57.06
CA GLN A 6 -55.60 8.48 56.72
C GLN A 6 -56.45 9.42 57.65
N ILE A 7 -57.61 9.92 57.17
CA ILE A 7 -58.97 10.01 57.81
C ILE A 7 -59.03 10.47 59.29
N GLY A 8 -59.68 11.59 59.69
CA GLY A 8 -61.14 11.83 59.72
C GLY A 8 -61.72 11.57 61.14
N VAL A 9 -62.94 11.93 61.57
CA VAL A 9 -64.14 12.43 60.89
C VAL A 9 -65.26 12.77 61.94
N ILE A 10 -66.18 13.72 61.63
CA ILE A 10 -67.62 13.75 62.05
C ILE A 10 -68.16 14.26 63.44
N THR A 11 -69.24 15.06 63.32
CA THR A 11 -70.41 15.44 64.18
C THR A 11 -70.33 15.92 65.64
N SER A 12 -70.91 17.11 65.85
CA SER A 12 -72.25 17.39 66.46
C SER A 12 -72.76 16.66 67.74
N LEU A 13 -73.58 17.44 68.48
CA LEU A 13 -74.56 17.12 69.54
C LEU A 13 -74.11 17.08 71.02
N LEU A 14 -74.67 18.05 71.77
CA LEU A 14 -75.51 17.85 72.98
C LEU A 14 -74.97 16.94 74.12
N LEU A 15 -74.60 17.55 75.25
CA LEU A 15 -75.48 17.65 76.44
C LEU A 15 -74.81 18.35 77.64
N THR A 16 -75.59 19.16 78.34
CA THR A 16 -75.35 19.56 79.74
C THR A 16 -75.57 18.36 80.67
N PRO A 17 -74.93 18.33 81.84
CA PRO A 17 -75.65 18.83 83.03
C PRO A 17 -74.77 19.80 83.88
N THR A 18 -75.29 20.72 84.70
CA THR A 18 -75.97 20.49 86.00
C THR A 18 -75.20 19.51 86.90
N ALA A 19 -74.98 19.74 88.19
CA ALA A 19 -75.52 20.72 89.13
C ALA A 19 -74.62 20.78 90.40
N ILE A 20 -75.19 21.31 91.50
CA ILE A 20 -74.80 21.07 92.91
C ILE A 20 -73.51 21.81 93.32
N ALA A 21 -73.54 22.96 94.02
CA ALA A 21 -74.25 23.37 95.25
C ALA A 21 -73.50 23.04 96.55
N ASN A 22 -73.85 23.83 97.58
CA ASN A 22 -73.45 23.74 98.98
C ASN A 22 -71.99 24.11 99.33
N ALA A 23 -71.72 24.68 100.51
CA ALA A 23 -72.56 25.41 101.47
C ALA A 23 -71.64 26.07 102.54
N GLN A 24 -72.26 26.79 103.50
CA GLN A 24 -71.71 27.17 104.82
C GLN A 24 -70.61 28.25 104.79
N GLU A 25 -70.43 29.14 105.76
CA GLU A 25 -71.14 29.75 106.92
C GLU A 25 -70.01 30.56 107.64
N GLY A 26 -70.22 31.56 108.48
CA GLY A 26 -71.41 32.35 108.81
C GLY A 26 -71.21 33.82 108.42
N GLN A 27 -72.26 34.62 108.25
CA GLN A 27 -72.97 35.37 109.31
C GLN A 27 -72.12 36.44 110.06
N PRO A 28 -72.72 37.57 110.51
CA PRO A 28 -74.11 38.02 110.29
C PRO A 28 -74.26 39.42 109.66
N GLN A 29 -75.32 39.62 108.87
CA GLN A 29 -76.09 40.87 108.94
C GLN A 29 -76.83 40.88 110.28
N THR A 30 -76.96 42.04 110.92
CA THR A 30 -78.17 42.56 111.61
C THR A 30 -77.72 43.78 112.42
N ILE A 31 -78.44 44.87 112.67
CA ILE A 31 -79.77 45.44 112.38
C ILE A 31 -79.66 46.86 113.02
N SER A 32 -80.63 47.73 112.76
CA SER A 32 -80.82 49.02 113.44
C SER A 32 -80.74 48.96 114.98
N GLN A 33 -80.50 50.10 115.63
CA GLN A 33 -81.46 50.74 116.55
C GLN A 33 -80.87 52.09 117.00
N GLU A 34 -81.50 53.23 116.72
CA GLU A 34 -82.70 53.84 117.34
C GLU A 34 -82.34 54.80 118.50
N ASN A 35 -83.19 55.84 118.68
CA ASN A 35 -83.70 56.40 119.94
C ASN A 35 -82.75 56.49 121.17
N GLN A 36 -82.61 57.59 121.91
CA GLN A 36 -83.49 58.72 122.26
C GLN A 36 -82.60 59.98 122.49
N VAL A 37 -83.03 61.25 122.42
CA VAL A 37 -84.24 61.96 122.88
C VAL A 37 -84.31 62.15 124.41
N ALA A 38 -83.66 63.23 124.89
CA ALA A 38 -83.93 64.03 126.09
C ALA A 38 -82.89 65.16 126.07
N ASN A 39 -83.16 66.45 125.85
CA ASN A 39 -84.33 67.32 126.02
C ASN A 39 -84.74 67.61 127.48
N VAL A 40 -84.90 68.92 127.75
CA VAL A 40 -85.61 69.56 128.89
C VAL A 40 -84.92 69.66 130.27
N ASN A 41 -84.47 70.90 130.57
CA ASN A 41 -84.59 71.73 131.80
C ASN A 41 -84.22 71.15 133.19
N ILE A 42 -83.77 71.88 134.22
CA ILE A 42 -83.80 73.31 134.64
C ILE A 42 -82.41 73.59 135.31
N ALA A 43 -81.73 74.74 135.31
CA ALA A 43 -82.14 76.13 135.07
C ALA A 43 -81.10 76.96 134.30
N ALA A 44 -81.54 77.71 133.29
CA ALA A 44 -80.94 78.98 132.89
C ALA A 44 -82.02 79.83 132.20
N THR A 45 -82.68 80.68 133.00
CA THR A 45 -83.53 81.83 132.61
C THR A 45 -84.00 81.91 131.14
N ASN A 46 -85.32 81.88 130.92
CA ASN A 46 -86.01 81.74 129.61
C ASN A 46 -85.54 82.60 128.40
N ALA A 47 -84.67 83.60 128.55
CA ALA A 47 -84.02 84.28 127.44
C ALA A 47 -82.78 83.55 126.87
N ASN A 48 -82.12 82.71 127.68
CA ASN A 48 -80.80 82.13 127.36
C ASN A 48 -80.91 80.86 126.49
N ALA A 49 -81.90 80.00 126.76
CA ALA A 49 -82.14 78.77 125.99
C ALA A 49 -82.46 79.05 124.51
N LYS A 50 -83.37 80.01 124.24
CA LYS A 50 -83.72 80.44 122.87
C LYS A 50 -82.48 80.88 122.08
N SER A 51 -81.63 81.69 122.71
CA SER A 51 -80.38 82.19 122.14
C SER A 51 -79.35 81.08 121.85
N GLN A 52 -79.28 80.05 122.71
CA GLN A 52 -78.41 78.88 122.49
C GLN A 52 -78.89 78.03 121.31
N THR A 53 -80.19 77.77 121.19
CA THR A 53 -80.77 77.04 120.04
C THR A 53 -80.54 77.80 118.74
N ILE A 54 -80.80 79.11 118.70
CA ILE A 54 -80.48 79.99 117.56
C ILE A 54 -79.00 79.86 117.16
N ALA A 55 -78.09 79.95 118.12
CA ALA A 55 -76.65 79.82 117.87
C ALA A 55 -76.24 78.41 117.40
N GLN A 56 -76.98 77.35 117.76
CA GLN A 56 -76.74 75.99 117.28
C GLN A 56 -77.12 75.84 115.80
N TYR A 57 -78.28 76.34 115.36
CA TYR A 57 -78.63 76.38 113.93
C TYR A 57 -77.74 77.35 113.14
N GLY A 58 -77.28 78.43 113.76
CA GLY A 58 -76.27 79.34 113.22
C GLY A 58 -74.93 78.69 112.89
N LYS A 59 -74.52 77.66 113.65
CA LYS A 59 -73.31 76.86 113.40
C LYS A 59 -73.47 75.85 112.27
N LEU A 60 -74.69 75.48 111.88
CA LEU A 60 -74.90 74.54 110.78
C LEU A 60 -74.40 75.15 109.47
N SER A 61 -73.58 74.39 108.75
CA SER A 61 -72.96 74.73 107.48
C SER A 61 -72.90 73.50 106.58
N GLU A 62 -72.51 73.69 105.33
CA GLU A 62 -72.28 72.61 104.37
C GLU A 62 -71.15 71.63 104.77
N LYS A 63 -70.46 71.90 105.88
CA LYS A 63 -69.43 71.04 106.49
C LYS A 63 -69.92 70.32 107.75
N SER A 64 -71.17 70.55 108.17
CA SER A 64 -71.74 69.89 109.34
C SER A 64 -71.81 68.38 109.14
N THR A 65 -71.40 67.65 110.17
CA THR A 65 -71.39 66.20 110.20
C THR A 65 -72.81 65.61 110.24
N THR A 66 -72.95 64.35 109.84
CA THR A 66 -74.21 63.61 109.96
C THR A 66 -74.76 63.63 111.39
N THR A 67 -73.89 63.64 112.39
CA THR A 67 -74.26 63.72 113.81
C THR A 67 -74.85 65.09 114.17
N GLU A 68 -74.23 66.19 113.74
CA GLU A 68 -74.73 67.55 113.98
C GLU A 68 -76.07 67.78 113.25
N MET A 69 -76.20 67.27 112.02
CA MET A 69 -77.44 67.34 111.25
C MET A 69 -78.55 66.44 111.83
N ALA A 70 -78.22 65.28 112.41
CA ALA A 70 -79.19 64.44 113.10
C ALA A 70 -79.65 65.06 114.42
N ALA A 71 -78.75 65.72 115.17
CA ALA A 71 -79.09 66.47 116.38
C ALA A 71 -80.04 67.62 116.07
N ALA A 72 -79.67 68.49 115.13
CA ALA A 72 -80.51 69.62 114.71
C ALA A 72 -81.89 69.20 114.16
N LYS A 73 -82.01 68.00 113.54
CA LYS A 73 -83.32 67.46 113.11
C LYS A 73 -84.25 67.17 114.29
N ARG A 74 -83.70 66.65 115.39
CA ARG A 74 -84.45 66.34 116.61
C ARG A 74 -84.88 67.63 117.30
N ASP A 75 -83.96 68.58 117.45
CA ASP A 75 -84.22 69.86 118.11
C ASP A 75 -85.32 70.67 117.39
N LEU A 76 -85.45 70.48 116.06
CA LEU A 76 -86.43 71.18 115.24
C LEU A 76 -87.88 70.84 115.63
N ALA A 77 -88.11 69.61 116.11
CA ALA A 77 -89.43 69.13 116.51
C ALA A 77 -89.92 69.73 117.84
N PHE A 78 -89.08 70.45 118.58
CA PHE A 78 -89.37 70.96 119.93
C PHE A 78 -89.35 72.49 120.06
N LEU A 79 -89.44 73.23 118.94
CA LEU A 79 -89.33 74.69 118.95
C LEU A 79 -90.61 75.44 119.43
N SER A 80 -91.74 74.75 119.59
CA SER A 80 -93.09 75.36 119.73
C SER A 80 -93.29 76.34 120.88
N ASP A 81 -92.61 76.15 122.01
CA ASP A 81 -93.02 76.79 123.27
C ASP A 81 -92.33 78.14 123.52
N ASN A 82 -91.29 78.48 122.76
CA ASN A 82 -90.46 79.69 122.95
C ASN A 82 -90.10 80.46 121.66
N PHE A 83 -90.56 79.99 120.50
CA PHE A 83 -90.34 80.62 119.20
C PHE A 83 -91.68 81.00 118.55
N ASP A 84 -91.72 82.14 117.87
CA ASP A 84 -92.85 82.50 117.01
C ASP A 84 -92.85 81.61 115.75
N ILE A 85 -94.03 81.41 115.13
CA ILE A 85 -94.15 80.58 113.92
C ILE A 85 -93.22 81.05 112.79
N ASP A 86 -93.05 82.37 112.65
CA ASP A 86 -92.10 82.99 111.71
C ASP A 86 -90.64 82.52 111.95
N GLU A 87 -90.25 82.36 113.22
CA GLU A 87 -88.91 81.92 113.62
C GLU A 87 -88.72 80.42 113.41
N ILE A 88 -89.74 79.62 113.72
CA ILE A 88 -89.74 78.16 113.51
C ILE A 88 -89.62 77.83 112.02
N GLU A 89 -90.39 78.52 111.17
CA GLU A 89 -90.32 78.37 109.71
C GLU A 89 -88.92 78.72 109.18
N PHE A 90 -88.31 79.81 109.67
CA PHE A 90 -86.98 80.21 109.22
C PHE A 90 -85.88 79.24 109.67
N ILE A 91 -85.93 78.75 110.92
CA ILE A 91 -85.00 77.73 111.42
C ILE A 91 -85.18 76.41 110.65
N THR A 92 -86.42 76.04 110.33
CA THR A 92 -86.75 74.87 109.48
C THR A 92 -86.18 75.03 108.08
N ALA A 93 -86.31 76.20 107.46
CA ALA A 93 -85.73 76.50 106.17
C ALA A 93 -84.19 76.41 106.20
N LYS A 94 -83.53 76.92 107.26
CA LYS A 94 -82.08 76.78 107.47
C LYS A 94 -81.65 75.32 107.57
N TYR A 95 -82.37 74.51 108.35
CA TYR A 95 -82.08 73.08 108.47
C TYR A 95 -82.18 72.36 107.12
N ASN A 96 -83.32 72.52 106.44
CA ASN A 96 -83.61 71.89 105.15
C ASN A 96 -82.62 72.34 104.06
N TYR A 97 -82.20 73.62 104.08
CA TYR A 97 -81.16 74.13 103.20
C TYR A 97 -79.84 73.39 103.40
N ILE A 98 -79.35 73.25 104.63
CA ILE A 98 -78.08 72.55 104.89
C ILE A 98 -78.18 71.07 104.52
N GLU A 99 -79.27 70.38 104.88
CA GLU A 99 -79.47 68.96 104.56
C GLU A 99 -79.38 68.70 103.06
N LYS A 100 -80.07 69.52 102.24
CA LYS A 100 -80.02 69.42 100.78
C LYS A 100 -78.67 69.90 100.21
N GLN A 101 -78.07 70.95 100.76
CA GLN A 101 -76.78 71.50 100.30
C GLN A 101 -75.64 70.49 100.43
N ILE A 102 -75.59 69.73 101.53
CA ILE A 102 -74.55 68.69 101.75
C ILE A 102 -74.62 67.61 100.66
N ILE A 103 -75.83 67.15 100.32
CA ILE A 103 -76.05 66.16 99.25
C ILE A 103 -75.61 66.73 97.90
N LEU A 104 -76.07 67.95 97.58
CA LEU A 104 -75.74 68.65 96.35
C LEU A 104 -74.22 68.84 96.16
N LEU A 105 -73.48 69.22 97.20
CA LEU A 105 -72.02 69.36 97.10
C LEU A 105 -71.31 68.01 96.90
N SER A 106 -71.88 66.90 97.38
CA SER A 106 -71.38 65.55 97.06
C SER A 106 -71.55 65.24 95.56
N ASP A 107 -72.73 65.53 95.00
CA ASP A 107 -73.00 65.35 93.56
C ASP A 107 -72.13 66.25 92.68
N LEU A 108 -71.91 67.49 93.10
CA LEU A 108 -70.96 68.40 92.47
C LEU A 108 -69.53 67.84 92.47
N LYS A 109 -69.08 67.28 93.59
CA LYS A 109 -67.77 66.63 93.71
C LYS A 109 -67.67 65.37 92.82
N ASN A 110 -68.77 64.64 92.63
CA ASN A 110 -68.85 63.52 91.69
C ASN A 110 -68.74 64.00 90.23
N ILE A 111 -69.41 65.11 89.87
CA ILE A 111 -69.25 65.78 88.56
C ILE A 111 -67.78 66.18 88.34
N GLY A 112 -67.19 66.91 89.29
CA GLY A 112 -65.80 67.34 89.24
C GLY A 112 -64.79 66.17 89.14
N THR A 113 -65.10 65.04 89.77
CA THR A 113 -64.30 63.81 89.67
C THR A 113 -64.41 63.19 88.28
N SER A 114 -65.62 63.12 87.69
CA SER A 114 -65.80 62.61 86.33
C SER A 114 -65.05 63.45 85.27
N MET A 115 -64.93 64.77 85.50
CA MET A 115 -64.18 65.67 84.63
C MET A 115 -62.65 65.50 84.69
N LYS A 116 -62.09 64.91 85.76
CA LYS A 116 -60.63 64.74 85.89
C LYS A 116 -60.05 63.76 84.86
N GLY A 117 -60.83 62.78 84.41
CA GLY A 117 -60.43 61.82 83.38
C GLY A 117 -60.50 62.34 81.94
N ILE A 118 -61.08 63.53 81.73
CA ILE A 118 -61.29 64.09 80.39
C ILE A 118 -60.03 64.84 79.93
N SER A 119 -59.39 64.33 78.88
CA SER A 119 -58.23 64.92 78.19
C SER A 119 -58.59 65.25 76.74
N TYR A 120 -57.96 66.27 76.16
CA TYR A 120 -58.05 66.56 74.71
C TYR A 120 -57.50 65.42 73.82
N THR A 121 -56.91 64.38 74.42
CA THR A 121 -56.50 63.13 73.77
C THR A 121 -57.40 61.93 74.09
N SER A 122 -58.52 62.12 74.80
CA SER A 122 -59.50 61.07 75.09
C SER A 122 -60.25 60.67 73.81
N LYS A 123 -60.29 59.37 73.51
CA LYS A 123 -60.98 58.81 72.32
C LYS A 123 -62.47 59.16 72.24
N THR A 124 -63.08 59.40 73.40
CA THR A 124 -64.49 59.67 73.65
C THR A 124 -64.74 61.12 74.09
N PHE A 125 -63.76 62.03 73.96
CA PHE A 125 -63.80 63.40 74.52
C PHE A 125 -65.16 64.11 74.35
N ILE A 126 -65.69 64.18 73.13
CA ILE A 126 -66.97 64.87 72.85
C ILE A 126 -68.12 64.26 73.66
N LYS A 127 -68.18 62.92 73.74
CA LYS A 127 -69.19 62.21 74.54
C LYS A 127 -69.00 62.46 76.03
N ASP A 128 -67.78 62.32 76.54
CA ASP A 128 -67.49 62.43 77.98
C ASP A 128 -67.72 63.86 78.48
N VAL A 129 -67.41 64.86 77.66
CA VAL A 129 -67.69 66.28 77.91
C VAL A 129 -69.19 66.55 77.92
N ASN A 130 -69.94 66.03 76.94
CA ASN A 130 -71.39 66.19 76.90
C ASN A 130 -72.07 65.49 78.08
N ASP A 131 -71.61 64.30 78.48
CA ASP A 131 -72.11 63.60 79.67
C ASP A 131 -71.84 64.38 80.96
N ALA A 132 -70.64 64.97 81.10
CA ALA A 132 -70.30 65.82 82.24
C ALA A 132 -71.11 67.14 82.26
N TRP A 133 -71.32 67.75 81.09
CA TRP A 133 -72.17 68.93 80.92
C TRP A 133 -73.62 68.66 81.29
N ASN A 134 -74.21 67.58 80.78
CA ASN A 134 -75.60 67.20 81.09
C ASN A 134 -75.80 66.91 82.59
N ARG A 135 -74.81 66.27 83.25
CA ARG A 135 -74.82 66.09 84.71
C ARG A 135 -74.74 67.43 85.45
N TYR A 136 -73.87 68.35 85.03
CA TYR A 136 -73.79 69.68 85.60
C TYR A 136 -75.10 70.48 85.44
N GLN A 137 -75.71 70.45 84.26
CA GLN A 137 -77.01 71.08 84.00
C GLN A 137 -78.13 70.47 84.86
N THR A 138 -78.14 69.15 85.05
CA THR A 138 -79.11 68.46 85.91
C THR A 138 -78.92 68.82 87.39
N PHE A 139 -77.68 68.89 87.87
CA PHE A 139 -77.34 69.31 89.23
C PHE A 139 -77.72 70.77 89.50
N LEU A 140 -77.40 71.67 88.57
CA LEU A 140 -77.72 73.10 88.68
C LEU A 140 -79.25 73.29 88.69
N GLY A 141 -79.90 72.72 87.67
CA GLY A 141 -81.35 72.59 87.52
C GLY A 141 -82.13 73.90 87.47
N ALA A 142 -83.45 73.80 87.41
CA ALA A 142 -84.36 74.94 87.47
C ALA A 142 -84.75 75.27 88.91
N THR A 143 -85.21 76.52 89.15
CA THR A 143 -85.51 77.07 90.49
C THR A 143 -86.87 76.67 91.05
N ASP A 144 -87.62 75.84 90.34
CA ASP A 144 -88.94 75.29 90.66
C ASP A 144 -88.94 73.76 90.89
N ALA A 145 -87.82 73.08 90.64
CA ALA A 145 -87.67 71.64 90.80
C ALA A 145 -87.09 71.27 92.18
N ASP A 146 -87.92 70.74 93.07
CA ASP A 146 -87.53 70.35 94.44
C ASP A 146 -86.47 69.22 94.45
N LYS A 147 -85.19 69.64 94.47
CA LYS A 147 -83.92 68.95 94.76
C LYS A 147 -82.71 69.58 94.05
N THR A 148 -82.92 70.51 93.10
CA THR A 148 -81.82 71.12 92.33
C THR A 148 -81.02 72.11 93.17
N TYR A 149 -79.78 72.43 92.74
CA TYR A 149 -78.97 73.42 93.42
C TYR A 149 -79.64 74.79 93.47
N LEU A 150 -80.16 75.28 92.33
CA LEU A 150 -80.79 76.59 92.25
C LEU A 150 -82.13 76.65 93.00
N TYR A 151 -82.95 75.60 93.01
CA TYR A 151 -84.16 75.53 93.85
C TYR A 151 -83.81 75.65 95.33
N VAL A 152 -82.80 74.92 95.80
CA VAL A 152 -82.39 74.94 97.22
C VAL A 152 -81.83 76.32 97.61
N GLN A 153 -81.02 76.95 96.75
CA GLN A 153 -80.53 78.31 97.00
C GLN A 153 -81.70 79.31 97.04
N GLN A 154 -82.56 79.31 96.01
CA GLN A 154 -83.66 80.29 95.92
C GLN A 154 -84.72 80.09 97.01
N THR A 155 -85.04 78.85 97.38
CA THR A 155 -85.98 78.56 98.49
C THR A 155 -85.45 79.15 99.79
N PHE A 156 -84.16 78.98 100.08
CA PHE A 156 -83.57 79.57 101.29
C PHE A 156 -83.37 81.09 101.18
N LYS A 157 -83.01 81.64 100.00
CA LYS A 157 -83.00 83.09 99.72
C LYS A 157 -84.37 83.71 99.98
N GLY A 158 -85.44 83.03 99.54
CA GLY A 158 -86.83 83.38 99.82
C GLY A 158 -87.14 83.35 101.31
N ALA A 159 -86.78 82.27 102.02
CA ALA A 159 -86.96 82.17 103.46
C ALA A 159 -86.21 83.27 104.24
N VAL A 160 -84.97 83.62 103.87
CA VAL A 160 -84.22 84.73 104.47
C VAL A 160 -84.91 86.06 104.22
N ASN A 161 -85.39 86.31 103.00
CA ASN A 161 -86.11 87.54 102.67
C ASN A 161 -87.44 87.65 103.43
N THR A 162 -88.21 86.57 103.53
CA THR A 162 -89.44 86.52 104.34
C THR A 162 -89.12 86.78 105.81
N ALA A 163 -88.15 86.05 106.37
CA ALA A 163 -87.72 86.18 107.76
C ALA A 163 -87.19 87.58 108.11
N THR A 164 -86.56 88.28 107.15
CA THR A 164 -86.07 89.66 107.33
C THR A 164 -87.21 90.67 107.44
N ASN A 165 -88.41 90.33 106.93
CA ASN A 165 -89.57 91.22 106.86
C ASN A 165 -90.74 90.80 107.78
N ASN A 166 -90.60 89.71 108.53
CA ASN A 166 -91.58 89.24 109.52
C ASN A 166 -90.97 89.27 110.96
N LYS A 167 -91.55 88.57 111.93
CA LYS A 167 -91.07 88.58 113.33
C LYS A 167 -89.72 87.90 113.53
N ALA A 168 -89.28 87.04 112.61
CA ALA A 168 -87.98 86.37 112.70
C ALA A 168 -86.79 87.30 112.43
N ARG A 169 -87.02 88.56 112.04
CA ARG A 169 -85.97 89.53 111.65
C ARG A 169 -84.82 89.63 112.65
N ALA A 170 -85.11 89.53 113.95
CA ALA A 170 -84.09 89.59 115.01
C ALA A 170 -83.11 88.42 114.97
N ILE A 171 -83.56 87.22 114.57
CA ILE A 171 -82.76 85.98 114.59
C ILE A 171 -82.09 85.68 113.24
N VAL A 172 -82.48 86.37 112.15
CA VAL A 172 -82.01 86.07 110.78
C VAL A 172 -80.49 85.96 110.71
N LYS A 173 -79.78 87.00 111.18
CA LYS A 173 -78.31 87.10 111.11
C LYS A 173 -77.61 85.94 111.84
N ASP A 174 -78.17 85.52 112.96
CA ASP A 174 -77.56 84.51 113.83
C ASP A 174 -77.86 83.09 113.32
N VAL A 175 -79.08 82.84 112.82
CA VAL A 175 -79.47 81.56 112.20
C VAL A 175 -78.82 81.37 110.82
N THR A 176 -78.65 82.43 110.00
CA THR A 176 -77.83 82.31 108.79
C THR A 176 -76.39 81.99 109.16
N GLY A 177 -75.81 82.70 110.13
CA GLY A 177 -74.40 82.62 110.44
C GLY A 177 -73.53 83.24 109.34
N LYS A 178 -72.21 83.03 109.40
CA LYS A 178 -71.21 83.65 108.49
C LYS A 178 -70.84 82.82 107.26
N SER A 179 -71.43 81.63 107.08
CA SER A 179 -70.87 80.59 106.18
C SER A 179 -71.78 80.14 105.04
N LEU A 180 -73.01 80.68 104.93
CA LEU A 180 -73.94 80.30 103.87
C LEU A 180 -73.71 81.10 102.59
N GLN A 181 -73.96 80.47 101.45
CA GLN A 181 -73.55 80.94 100.12
C GLN A 181 -74.75 80.85 99.15
N TYR A 182 -75.95 81.12 99.67
CA TYR A 182 -77.25 80.92 99.03
C TYR A 182 -77.64 82.00 98.01
N ASP A 183 -76.84 83.07 97.88
CA ASP A 183 -77.02 84.16 96.91
C ASP A 183 -75.95 84.19 95.82
N PHE A 184 -75.07 83.17 95.76
CA PHE A 184 -73.95 83.14 94.83
C PHE A 184 -74.42 82.97 93.39
N GLU A 185 -74.09 83.96 92.56
CA GLU A 185 -74.43 84.02 91.14
C GLU A 185 -73.16 84.21 90.28
N GLY A 186 -73.23 83.82 89.00
CA GLY A 186 -72.16 84.05 88.02
C GLY A 186 -70.77 83.54 88.43
N ALA A 187 -69.77 84.42 88.41
CA ALA A 187 -68.37 84.08 88.68
C ALA A 187 -68.13 83.62 90.13
N ALA A 188 -68.88 84.16 91.11
CA ALA A 188 -68.79 83.74 92.51
C ALA A 188 -69.25 82.29 92.68
N LEU A 189 -70.33 81.91 91.99
CA LEU A 189 -70.85 80.54 91.99
C LEU A 189 -69.84 79.55 91.37
N ILE A 190 -69.22 79.90 90.25
CA ILE A 190 -68.20 79.06 89.60
C ILE A 190 -66.96 78.91 90.52
N ALA A 191 -66.55 79.97 91.20
CA ALA A 191 -65.44 79.90 92.17
C ALA A 191 -65.77 79.01 93.38
N TYR A 192 -67.00 79.07 93.89
CA TYR A 192 -67.49 78.18 94.95
C TYR A 192 -67.56 76.72 94.50
N PHE A 193 -68.05 76.45 93.28
CA PHE A 193 -68.06 75.10 92.76
C PHE A 193 -66.65 74.53 92.58
N LYS A 194 -65.70 75.38 92.18
CA LYS A 194 -64.29 75.01 92.05
C LYS A 194 -63.64 74.69 93.40
N SER A 195 -63.91 75.46 94.46
CA SER A 195 -63.41 75.16 95.81
C SER A 195 -64.04 73.90 96.41
N ASN A 196 -65.25 73.53 95.98
CA ASN A 196 -65.92 72.27 96.32
C ASN A 196 -65.62 71.10 95.35
N GLY A 197 -64.71 71.29 94.40
CA GLY A 197 -64.09 70.20 93.63
C GLY A 197 -64.49 70.08 92.15
N ALA A 198 -65.32 70.98 91.61
CA ALA A 198 -65.74 70.97 90.21
C ALA A 198 -65.35 72.26 89.46
N ASP A 199 -64.42 72.15 88.51
CA ASP A 199 -63.90 73.30 87.75
C ASP A 199 -64.81 73.63 86.54
N ILE A 200 -65.98 74.21 86.80
CA ILE A 200 -67.01 74.46 85.76
C ILE A 200 -66.50 75.36 84.62
N ALA A 201 -65.57 76.29 84.88
CA ALA A 201 -64.92 77.06 83.82
C ALA A 201 -64.14 76.18 82.83
N LYS A 202 -63.48 75.12 83.32
CA LYS A 202 -62.82 74.11 82.48
C LYS A 202 -63.85 73.27 81.70
N LEU A 203 -65.00 72.96 82.31
CA LEU A 203 -66.09 72.23 81.62
C LEU A 203 -66.64 73.04 80.45
N LEU A 204 -66.96 74.32 80.67
CA LEU A 204 -67.46 75.23 79.63
C LEU A 204 -66.50 75.31 78.44
N LYS A 205 -65.21 75.56 78.69
CA LYS A 205 -64.20 75.55 77.61
C LYS A 205 -64.15 74.22 76.85
N MET A 206 -64.26 73.09 77.57
CA MET A 206 -64.28 71.77 76.93
C MET A 206 -65.53 71.56 76.07
N VAL A 207 -66.70 72.09 76.48
CA VAL A 207 -67.95 72.08 75.68
C VAL A 207 -67.81 72.93 74.42
N ASP A 208 -67.23 74.13 74.52
CA ASP A 208 -66.94 74.98 73.37
C ASP A 208 -66.00 74.27 72.37
N ASP A 209 -64.88 73.72 72.86
CA ASP A 209 -63.93 73.00 72.02
C ASP A 209 -64.54 71.72 71.41
N ALA A 210 -65.37 70.97 72.16
CA ALA A 210 -66.12 69.82 71.65
C ALA A 210 -67.09 70.22 70.52
N THR A 211 -67.77 71.36 70.67
CA THR A 211 -68.72 71.90 69.68
C THR A 211 -68.00 72.34 68.41
N VAL A 212 -66.84 72.98 68.52
CA VAL A 212 -66.05 73.42 67.36
C VAL A 212 -65.51 72.24 66.55
N VAL A 213 -65.05 71.16 67.20
CA VAL A 213 -64.48 69.99 66.50
C VAL A 213 -65.52 69.02 65.93
N ASP A 214 -66.75 69.01 66.46
CA ASP A 214 -67.83 68.10 66.07
C ASP A 214 -68.07 68.06 64.55
N LYS A 215 -68.03 69.21 63.87
CA LYS A 215 -68.14 69.29 62.40
C LYS A 215 -67.03 68.51 61.68
N THR A 216 -65.78 68.68 62.10
CA THR A 216 -64.62 68.00 61.48
C THR A 216 -64.63 66.50 61.78
N VAL A 217 -65.08 66.13 62.99
CA VAL A 217 -65.28 64.74 63.41
C VAL A 217 -66.36 64.05 62.58
N LYS A 218 -67.53 64.68 62.39
CA LYS A 218 -68.61 64.15 61.53
C LYS A 218 -68.18 63.97 60.08
N GLN A 219 -67.32 64.85 59.56
CA GLN A 219 -66.72 64.67 58.24
C GLN A 219 -65.76 63.48 58.18
N LEU A 220 -64.92 63.26 59.20
CA LEU A 220 -64.08 62.06 59.30
C LEU A 220 -64.92 60.77 59.37
N GLU A 221 -66.01 60.76 60.12
CA GLU A 221 -66.94 59.63 60.21
C GLU A 221 -67.63 59.39 58.85
N THR A 222 -68.05 60.45 58.16
CA THR A 222 -68.59 60.39 56.80
C THR A 222 -67.59 59.82 55.80
N LEU A 223 -66.31 60.17 55.91
CA LEU A 223 -65.24 59.56 55.10
C LEU A 223 -65.12 58.07 55.37
N VAL A 224 -65.12 57.65 56.65
CA VAL A 224 -65.02 56.22 57.01
C VAL A 224 -66.20 55.41 56.46
N LEU A 225 -67.42 55.95 56.52
CA LEU A 225 -68.61 55.34 55.90
C LEU A 225 -68.47 55.27 54.37
N THR A 226 -68.01 56.34 53.73
CA THR A 226 -67.80 56.39 52.28
C THR A 226 -66.77 55.36 51.82
N LEU A 227 -65.64 55.22 52.54
CA LEU A 227 -64.62 54.21 52.28
C LEU A 227 -65.09 52.76 52.52
N SER A 228 -66.19 52.58 53.25
CA SER A 228 -66.77 51.27 53.55
C SER A 228 -67.85 50.86 52.54
N ASN A 229 -68.29 51.78 51.67
CA ASN A 229 -69.17 51.49 50.55
C ASN A 229 -68.32 51.14 49.30
N PRO A 230 -68.40 49.92 48.75
CA PRO A 230 -67.62 49.51 47.58
C PRO A 230 -67.98 50.25 46.29
N ASN A 231 -69.14 50.92 46.24
CA ASN A 231 -69.62 51.69 45.08
C ASN A 231 -69.30 53.20 45.20
N SER A 232 -68.38 53.60 46.08
CA SER A 232 -68.03 55.00 46.27
C SER A 232 -67.12 55.55 45.18
N ASP A 233 -67.55 56.64 44.54
CA ASP A 233 -66.78 57.39 43.56
C ASP A 233 -65.50 58.00 44.18
N ALA A 234 -64.37 57.79 43.51
CA ALA A 234 -63.07 58.40 43.82
C ALA A 234 -63.15 59.93 43.88
N THR A 235 -63.97 60.56 43.04
CA THR A 235 -64.23 62.02 43.06
C THR A 235 -64.89 62.44 44.37
N LYS A 236 -65.92 61.73 44.82
CA LYS A 236 -66.62 62.00 46.10
C LYS A 236 -65.73 61.77 47.32
N ILE A 237 -64.87 60.76 47.29
CA ILE A 237 -63.84 60.55 48.32
C ILE A 237 -62.91 61.77 48.39
N LYS A 238 -62.48 62.31 47.24
CA LYS A 238 -61.63 63.51 47.16
C LYS A 238 -62.30 64.76 47.73
N GLU A 239 -63.56 65.02 47.36
CA GLU A 239 -64.33 66.15 47.89
C GLU A 239 -64.42 66.12 49.43
N ILE A 240 -64.66 64.93 50.01
CA ILE A 240 -64.72 64.76 51.47
C ILE A 240 -63.34 65.01 52.10
N THR A 241 -62.25 64.50 51.53
CA THR A 241 -60.90 64.74 52.07
C THR A 241 -60.45 66.19 51.95
N ASP A 242 -60.77 66.88 50.84
CA ASP A 242 -60.48 68.31 50.67
C ASP A 242 -61.28 69.15 51.70
N GLY A 243 -62.54 68.76 51.97
CA GLY A 243 -63.39 69.35 53.01
C GLY A 243 -62.81 69.17 54.42
N ILE A 244 -62.41 67.94 54.79
CA ILE A 244 -61.76 67.66 56.08
C ILE A 244 -60.47 68.47 56.21
N THR A 245 -59.64 68.54 55.17
CA THR A 245 -58.39 69.34 55.17
C THR A 245 -58.69 70.81 55.49
N THR A 246 -59.72 71.35 54.85
CA THR A 246 -60.15 72.75 54.99
C THR A 246 -60.66 73.06 56.40
N GLU A 247 -61.48 72.19 57.01
CA GLU A 247 -61.99 72.39 58.37
C GLU A 247 -60.92 72.13 59.43
N LEU A 248 -60.11 71.06 59.28
CA LEU A 248 -58.99 70.75 60.17
C LEU A 248 -58.01 71.92 60.26
N ASN A 249 -57.74 72.62 59.14
CA ASN A 249 -56.82 73.76 59.13
C ASN A 249 -57.29 74.94 60.00
N LYS A 250 -58.61 75.12 60.20
CA LYS A 250 -59.20 76.19 61.03
C LYS A 250 -59.06 75.95 62.54
N LEU A 251 -58.80 74.70 62.96
CA LEU A 251 -58.79 74.31 64.38
C LEU A 251 -57.50 74.71 65.11
N THR A 252 -57.63 75.02 66.40
CA THR A 252 -56.50 75.26 67.31
C THR A 252 -55.69 73.97 67.58
N ALA A 253 -54.53 74.10 68.22
CA ALA A 253 -53.67 72.96 68.52
C ALA A 253 -54.33 71.92 69.45
N ASP A 254 -55.13 72.36 70.44
CA ASP A 254 -55.83 71.45 71.35
C ASP A 254 -57.09 70.85 70.70
N GLN A 255 -57.81 71.61 69.89
CA GLN A 255 -58.91 71.11 69.08
C GLN A 255 -58.45 70.02 68.09
N LYS A 256 -57.29 70.20 67.45
CA LYS A 256 -56.67 69.18 66.59
C LYS A 256 -56.37 67.88 67.34
N LYS A 257 -55.95 67.94 68.61
CA LYS A 257 -55.72 66.72 69.42
C LYS A 257 -57.00 65.90 69.58
N ILE A 258 -58.15 66.55 69.77
CA ILE A 258 -59.45 65.86 69.87
C ILE A 258 -59.74 65.12 68.56
N VAL A 259 -59.65 65.82 67.42
CA VAL A 259 -59.94 65.24 66.09
C VAL A 259 -59.00 64.07 65.75
N ILE A 260 -57.72 64.16 66.12
CA ILE A 260 -56.73 63.09 65.90
C ILE A 260 -57.01 61.87 66.79
N ALA A 261 -57.40 62.11 68.05
CA ALA A 261 -57.66 61.06 69.04
C ALA A 261 -59.05 60.40 68.92
N HIS A 262 -60.02 61.11 68.33
CA HIS A 262 -61.43 60.69 68.22
C HIS A 262 -61.56 59.27 67.69
N ASN A 263 -62.06 58.37 68.53
CA ASN A 263 -62.27 56.96 68.20
C ASN A 263 -63.27 56.33 69.19
N PRO A 264 -64.53 56.81 69.23
CA PRO A 264 -65.51 56.42 70.25
C PRO A 264 -65.84 54.91 70.21
N ASN A 265 -65.77 54.31 69.02
CA ASN A 265 -66.05 52.89 68.79
C ASN A 265 -64.81 51.99 68.94
N SER A 266 -63.66 52.53 69.39
CA SER A 266 -62.40 51.80 69.55
C SER A 266 -61.94 51.00 68.32
N ALA A 267 -62.17 51.53 67.12
CA ALA A 267 -61.70 50.92 65.87
C ALA A 267 -60.16 50.82 65.83
N ALA A 268 -59.64 49.76 65.22
CA ALA A 268 -58.19 49.49 65.15
C ALA A 268 -57.37 50.58 64.42
N VAL A 269 -58.02 51.33 63.52
CA VAL A 269 -57.45 52.49 62.82
C VAL A 269 -58.37 53.68 63.07
N THR A 270 -57.83 54.80 63.56
CA THR A 270 -58.64 56.00 63.83
C THR A 270 -59.17 56.61 62.52
N PRO A 271 -60.33 57.28 62.54
CA PRO A 271 -60.86 58.02 61.38
C PRO A 271 -59.83 59.00 60.80
N TYR A 272 -59.09 59.72 61.65
CA TYR A 272 -58.01 60.61 61.22
C TYR A 272 -56.88 59.88 60.49
N LYS A 273 -56.45 58.70 60.97
CA LYS A 273 -55.42 57.92 60.29
C LYS A 273 -55.89 57.44 58.91
N LYS A 274 -57.13 56.96 58.78
CA LYS A 274 -57.73 56.61 57.49
C LYS A 274 -57.74 57.80 56.52
N TYR A 275 -58.08 58.99 56.99
CA TYR A 275 -58.00 60.24 56.22
C TYR A 275 -56.56 60.51 55.70
N THR A 276 -55.54 60.39 56.55
CA THR A 276 -54.14 60.59 56.12
C THR A 276 -53.64 59.53 55.13
N GLU A 277 -54.12 58.29 55.24
CA GLU A 277 -53.80 57.20 54.30
C GLU A 277 -54.44 57.42 52.92
N VAL A 278 -55.66 57.96 52.86
CA VAL A 278 -56.31 58.34 51.59
C VAL A 278 -55.56 59.48 50.90
N LEU A 279 -55.20 60.55 51.61
CA LEU A 279 -54.44 61.68 51.05
C LEU A 279 -53.11 61.26 50.42
N ALA A 280 -52.36 60.36 51.08
CA ALA A 280 -51.10 59.85 50.57
C ALA A 280 -51.28 59.04 49.26
N ASN A 281 -52.39 58.30 49.14
CA ASN A 281 -52.71 57.54 47.94
C ASN A 281 -53.17 58.42 46.77
N GLN A 282 -53.97 59.46 47.03
CA GLN A 282 -54.43 60.43 46.02
C GLN A 282 -53.25 61.11 45.31
N SER A 283 -52.29 61.67 46.07
CA SER A 283 -51.18 62.48 45.52
C SER A 283 -50.32 61.80 44.44
N THR A 284 -50.25 60.47 44.44
CA THR A 284 -49.50 59.70 43.42
C THR A 284 -50.39 59.24 42.26
N ALA A 285 -51.67 58.96 42.52
CA ALA A 285 -52.65 58.64 41.49
C ALA A 285 -53.05 59.85 40.63
N ASP A 286 -53.15 61.04 41.24
CA ASP A 286 -53.52 62.30 40.58
C ASP A 286 -52.57 62.66 39.42
N LYS A 287 -51.28 62.31 39.54
CA LYS A 287 -50.28 62.49 38.46
C LYS A 287 -50.56 61.63 37.24
N VAL A 288 -51.14 60.44 37.43
CA VAL A 288 -51.52 59.53 36.34
C VAL A 288 -52.89 59.93 35.78
N ILE A 289 -53.85 60.30 36.63
CA ILE A 289 -55.12 60.92 36.21
C ILE A 289 -54.87 62.09 35.27
N ALA A 290 -53.99 63.03 35.64
CA ALA A 290 -53.67 64.19 34.82
C ALA A 290 -52.95 63.85 33.50
N LEU A 291 -52.37 62.65 33.34
CA LEU A 291 -51.86 62.15 32.06
C LEU A 291 -52.99 61.54 31.21
N VAL A 292 -53.91 60.79 31.85
CA VAL A 292 -55.03 60.13 31.18
C VAL A 292 -56.10 61.16 30.73
N GLU A 293 -56.43 62.16 31.55
CA GLU A 293 -57.35 63.26 31.18
C GLU A 293 -56.82 64.10 30.01
N LYS A 294 -55.50 64.15 29.78
CA LYS A 294 -54.86 64.87 28.67
C LYS A 294 -54.69 64.03 27.40
N LEU A 295 -55.23 62.81 27.37
CA LEU A 295 -55.23 61.97 26.17
C LEU A 295 -56.31 62.42 25.19
N ASP A 296 -55.90 63.16 24.17
CA ASP A 296 -56.74 63.56 23.04
C ASP A 296 -56.58 62.55 21.88
N PRO A 297 -57.62 61.73 21.55
CA PRO A 297 -57.55 60.74 20.47
C PRO A 297 -57.38 61.36 19.08
N THR A 298 -57.63 62.66 18.89
CA THR A 298 -57.41 63.35 17.61
C THR A 298 -55.95 63.79 17.42
N ALA A 299 -55.13 63.77 18.47
CA ALA A 299 -53.74 64.19 18.42
C ALA A 299 -52.84 63.18 17.68
N LYS A 300 -51.95 63.68 16.81
CA LYS A 300 -51.00 62.84 16.04
C LYS A 300 -50.08 61.99 16.90
N ASP A 301 -49.81 62.40 18.14
CA ASP A 301 -48.96 61.69 19.11
C ASP A 301 -49.77 60.92 20.17
N TYR A 302 -51.09 60.80 20.01
CA TYR A 302 -51.99 60.12 20.94
C TYR A 302 -51.48 58.74 21.36
N THR A 303 -51.09 57.88 20.41
CA THR A 303 -50.70 56.50 20.71
C THR A 303 -49.43 56.43 21.57
N THR A 304 -48.48 57.36 21.34
CA THR A 304 -47.27 57.52 22.16
C THR A 304 -47.60 58.06 23.55
N LYS A 305 -48.49 59.05 23.66
CA LYS A 305 -48.97 59.58 24.95
C LYS A 305 -49.76 58.54 25.75
N ALA A 306 -50.66 57.80 25.11
CA ALA A 306 -51.43 56.71 25.70
C ALA A 306 -50.51 55.60 26.21
N LYS A 307 -49.48 55.21 25.44
CA LYS A 307 -48.43 54.29 25.91
C LYS A 307 -47.66 54.82 27.13
N ALA A 308 -47.33 56.10 27.15
CA ALA A 308 -46.66 56.72 28.29
C ALA A 308 -47.57 56.76 29.54
N ALA A 309 -48.84 57.13 29.38
CA ALA A 309 -49.85 57.10 30.44
C ALA A 309 -50.07 55.67 30.98
N ASN A 310 -50.19 54.67 30.10
CA ASN A 310 -50.29 53.27 30.50
C ASN A 310 -49.05 52.78 31.26
N THR A 311 -47.86 53.17 30.81
CA THR A 311 -46.59 52.86 31.51
C THR A 311 -46.54 53.50 32.89
N ALA A 312 -47.13 54.69 33.09
CA ALA A 312 -47.24 55.32 34.40
C ALA A 312 -48.30 54.64 35.28
N TYR A 313 -49.45 54.29 34.70
CA TYR A 313 -50.55 53.58 35.37
C TYR A 313 -50.11 52.20 35.88
N LEU A 314 -49.43 51.39 35.07
CA LEU A 314 -48.99 50.05 35.45
C LEU A 314 -47.91 50.06 36.57
N LYS A 315 -47.23 51.20 36.79
CA LYS A 315 -46.29 51.39 37.92
C LYS A 315 -46.97 51.71 39.25
N LEU A 316 -48.24 52.09 39.25
CA LEU A 316 -49.02 52.23 40.47
C LEU A 316 -49.34 50.83 41.05
N ASP A 317 -49.49 50.74 42.37
CA ASP A 317 -50.01 49.53 43.02
C ASP A 317 -51.50 49.29 42.69
N PRO A 318 -52.05 48.08 42.96
CA PRO A 318 -53.42 47.74 42.56
C PRO A 318 -54.50 48.70 43.07
N ALA A 319 -54.39 49.19 44.31
CA ALA A 319 -55.40 50.08 44.90
C ALA A 319 -55.37 51.46 44.23
N LYS A 320 -54.17 51.98 43.96
CA LYS A 320 -54.01 53.24 43.20
C LYS A 320 -54.46 53.12 41.75
N ARG A 321 -54.25 51.98 41.09
CA ARG A 321 -54.77 51.72 39.74
C ARG A 321 -56.29 51.74 39.70
N GLU A 322 -56.95 51.11 40.65
CA GLU A 322 -58.41 51.10 40.73
C GLU A 322 -58.96 52.51 40.98
N TYR A 323 -58.30 53.32 41.83
CA TYR A 323 -58.65 54.73 42.02
C TYR A 323 -58.54 55.54 40.72
N VAL A 324 -57.45 55.41 39.95
CA VAL A 324 -57.31 56.09 38.64
C VAL A 324 -58.38 55.64 37.65
N LYS A 325 -58.72 54.34 37.64
CA LYS A 325 -59.72 53.76 36.74
C LYS A 325 -61.13 54.30 36.99
N ASN A 326 -61.48 54.52 38.25
CA ASN A 326 -62.83 54.93 38.66
C ASN A 326 -63.00 56.46 38.78
N TYR A 327 -61.91 57.23 38.84
CA TYR A 327 -61.96 58.70 38.83
C TYR A 327 -62.63 59.23 37.54
N LYS A 328 -63.68 60.05 37.66
CA LYS A 328 -64.44 60.65 36.54
C LYS A 328 -64.77 59.69 35.38
N SER A 329 -64.97 58.40 35.67
CA SER A 329 -65.19 57.36 34.65
C SER A 329 -64.05 57.19 33.62
N LEU A 330 -62.79 57.43 33.98
CA LEU A 330 -61.61 57.23 33.11
C LEU A 330 -61.34 55.77 32.70
N LYS A 331 -62.21 54.83 33.08
CA LYS A 331 -62.16 53.39 32.77
C LYS A 331 -61.90 53.12 31.30
N ASP A 332 -62.63 53.77 30.39
CA ASP A 332 -62.54 53.49 28.95
C ASP A 332 -61.18 53.94 28.37
N GLN A 333 -60.66 55.09 28.81
CA GLN A 333 -59.30 55.56 28.47
C GLN A 333 -58.24 54.61 29.01
N VAL A 334 -58.42 54.13 30.26
CA VAL A 334 -57.49 53.21 30.93
C VAL A 334 -57.44 51.82 30.27
N GLU A 335 -58.58 51.30 29.81
CA GLU A 335 -58.65 50.02 29.11
C GLU A 335 -58.17 50.17 27.65
N ALA A 336 -58.48 51.27 26.97
CA ALA A 336 -58.01 51.54 25.61
C ALA A 336 -56.48 51.70 25.53
N MET A 337 -55.84 52.39 26.49
CA MET A 337 -54.39 52.62 26.45
C MET A 337 -53.54 51.34 26.57
N ASP A 338 -54.05 50.28 27.21
CA ASP A 338 -53.42 48.95 27.20
C ASP A 338 -53.44 48.35 25.78
N ILE A 339 -54.62 48.32 25.16
CA ILE A 339 -54.79 47.78 23.81
C ILE A 339 -53.96 48.58 22.80
N VAL A 340 -53.97 49.92 22.86
CA VAL A 340 -53.10 50.79 22.04
C VAL A 340 -51.62 50.40 22.21
N THR A 341 -51.16 50.22 23.45
CA THR A 341 -49.77 49.85 23.76
C THR A 341 -49.41 48.47 23.18
N ARG A 342 -50.31 47.49 23.31
CA ARG A 342 -50.12 46.12 22.82
C ARG A 342 -50.15 46.06 21.29
N ILE A 343 -50.97 46.86 20.62
CA ILE A 343 -50.96 47.00 19.16
C ILE A 343 -49.63 47.60 18.69
N MET A 344 -49.09 48.62 19.37
CA MET A 344 -47.76 49.19 19.04
C MET A 344 -46.61 48.19 19.24
N ALA A 345 -46.79 47.13 20.02
CA ALA A 345 -45.78 46.11 20.29
C ALA A 345 -45.82 44.93 19.31
N LEU A 346 -46.79 44.88 18.40
CA LEU A 346 -46.96 43.78 17.44
C LEU A 346 -45.75 43.64 16.50
N ASN A 347 -45.10 42.47 16.53
CA ASN A 347 -43.96 42.15 15.68
C ASN A 347 -44.18 40.82 14.93
N PRO A 348 -44.42 40.84 13.60
CA PRO A 348 -44.62 39.64 12.76
C PRO A 348 -43.47 38.62 12.75
N SER A 349 -42.39 38.88 13.46
CA SER A 349 -41.23 37.98 13.61
C SER A 349 -41.25 37.17 14.91
N GLN A 350 -42.21 37.43 15.80
CA GLN A 350 -42.40 36.66 17.05
C GLN A 350 -43.18 35.36 16.76
N LYS A 351 -42.76 34.24 17.36
CA LYS A 351 -43.44 32.94 17.19
C LYS A 351 -44.90 32.99 17.66
N THR A 352 -45.18 33.74 18.72
CA THR A 352 -46.51 33.92 19.32
C THR A 352 -47.35 34.98 18.60
N TYR A 353 -46.89 35.56 17.48
CA TYR A 353 -47.57 36.69 16.82
C TYR A 353 -49.04 36.40 16.52
N THR A 354 -49.34 35.22 15.94
CA THR A 354 -50.72 34.81 15.62
C THR A 354 -51.60 34.71 16.86
N GLU A 355 -51.09 34.17 17.96
CA GLU A 355 -51.79 34.06 19.25
C GLU A 355 -52.02 35.45 19.86
N VAL A 356 -50.98 36.29 19.86
CA VAL A 356 -51.03 37.67 20.39
C VAL A 356 -52.03 38.52 19.62
N VAL A 357 -52.03 38.47 18.27
CA VAL A 357 -53.00 39.20 17.43
C VAL A 357 -54.42 38.68 17.65
N THR A 358 -54.62 37.36 17.74
CA THR A 358 -55.93 36.76 18.01
C THR A 358 -56.46 37.21 19.37
N GLN A 359 -55.64 37.09 20.43
CA GLN A 359 -56.01 37.51 21.79
C GLN A 359 -56.26 39.01 21.88
N LEU A 360 -55.44 39.83 21.22
CA LEU A 360 -55.57 41.29 21.21
C LEU A 360 -56.82 41.75 20.43
N THR A 361 -57.21 41.03 19.38
CA THR A 361 -58.48 41.24 18.67
C THR A 361 -59.67 40.88 19.56
N ALA A 362 -59.59 39.77 20.29
CA ALA A 362 -60.62 39.38 21.27
C ALA A 362 -60.70 40.36 22.45
N ASP A 363 -59.58 40.89 22.94
CA ASP A 363 -59.53 41.86 24.03
C ASP A 363 -60.05 43.23 23.61
N TYR A 364 -59.74 43.69 22.38
CA TYR A 364 -60.39 44.87 21.78
C TYR A 364 -61.91 44.70 21.66
N GLY A 365 -62.38 43.49 21.32
CA GLY A 365 -63.81 43.15 21.28
C GLY A 365 -64.53 43.20 22.64
N LYS A 366 -63.79 43.22 23.77
CA LYS A 366 -64.36 43.36 25.14
C LYS A 366 -64.45 44.81 25.61
N LEU A 367 -63.82 45.76 24.91
CA LEU A 367 -63.93 47.18 25.24
C LEU A 367 -65.36 47.68 24.99
N SER A 368 -65.77 48.71 25.72
CA SER A 368 -66.99 49.48 25.41
C SER A 368 -66.87 50.16 24.04
N SER A 369 -67.99 50.58 23.44
CA SER A 369 -67.96 51.32 22.16
C SER A 369 -67.11 52.60 22.24
N ASN A 370 -67.09 53.27 23.40
CA ASN A 370 -66.21 54.42 23.65
C ASN A 370 -64.74 54.00 23.74
N GLY A 371 -64.44 52.95 24.51
CA GLY A 371 -63.09 52.38 24.60
C GLY A 371 -62.55 51.94 23.23
N GLN A 372 -63.40 51.38 22.37
CA GLN A 372 -63.04 50.98 21.01
C GLN A 372 -62.68 52.17 20.10
N GLN A 373 -63.39 53.30 20.23
CA GLN A 373 -63.08 54.53 19.49
C GLN A 373 -61.75 55.17 19.93
N LEU A 374 -61.36 54.98 21.19
CA LEU A 374 -60.09 55.47 21.72
C LEU A 374 -58.87 54.69 21.19
N VAL A 375 -59.02 53.45 20.70
CA VAL A 375 -57.90 52.68 20.12
C VAL A 375 -57.65 53.09 18.65
N THR A 376 -57.11 54.29 18.46
CA THR A 376 -56.94 54.89 17.12
C THR A 376 -55.96 54.14 16.21
N ASN A 377 -55.10 53.28 16.76
CA ASN A 377 -54.23 52.38 15.98
C ASN A 377 -54.86 51.02 15.63
N TYR A 378 -56.16 50.81 15.85
CA TYR A 378 -56.88 49.60 15.45
C TYR A 378 -56.66 49.17 13.97
N PRO A 379 -56.50 50.07 12.97
CA PRO A 379 -56.15 49.66 11.61
C PRO A 379 -54.83 48.86 11.49
N ALA A 380 -53.87 49.06 12.41
CA ALA A 380 -52.66 48.25 12.46
C ALA A 380 -52.93 46.82 12.96
N LEU A 381 -53.92 46.63 13.84
CA LEU A 381 -54.40 45.31 14.27
C LEU A 381 -55.20 44.61 13.15
N GLN A 382 -56.02 45.35 12.40
CA GLN A 382 -56.69 44.81 11.20
C GLN A 382 -55.66 44.36 10.14
N THR A 383 -54.62 45.17 9.91
CA THR A 383 -53.50 44.84 9.02
C THR A 383 -52.76 43.58 9.51
N ALA A 384 -52.49 43.47 10.81
CA ALA A 384 -51.89 42.30 11.43
C ALA A 384 -52.72 41.02 11.21
N ASN A 385 -54.06 41.11 11.35
CA ASN A 385 -54.97 40.01 11.06
C ASN A 385 -54.99 39.66 9.56
N GLY A 386 -54.90 40.66 8.67
CA GLY A 386 -54.76 40.46 7.22
C GLY A 386 -53.51 39.64 6.84
N TYR A 387 -52.37 39.87 7.51
CA TYR A 387 -51.16 39.04 7.32
C TYR A 387 -51.39 37.58 7.70
N ILE A 388 -52.10 37.31 8.79
CA ILE A 388 -52.42 35.95 9.26
C ILE A 388 -53.36 35.26 8.26
N THR A 389 -54.42 35.92 7.81
CA THR A 389 -55.36 35.38 6.82
C THR A 389 -54.65 35.05 5.50
N THR A 390 -53.85 35.98 4.97
CA THR A 390 -53.06 35.80 3.73
C THR A 390 -52.14 34.58 3.83
N ALA A 391 -51.44 34.42 4.95
CA ALA A 391 -50.54 33.28 5.16
C ALA A 391 -51.29 31.95 5.26
N LYS A 392 -52.44 31.93 5.97
CA LYS A 392 -53.28 30.75 6.15
C LYS A 392 -53.91 30.28 4.85
N ASP A 393 -54.42 31.20 4.03
CA ASP A 393 -55.02 30.88 2.72
C ASP A 393 -53.97 30.34 1.74
N PHE A 394 -52.74 30.87 1.81
CA PHE A 394 -51.62 30.32 1.07
C PHE A 394 -51.23 28.91 1.55
N ASP A 395 -51.10 28.70 2.86
CA ASP A 395 -50.80 27.38 3.45
C ASP A 395 -51.85 26.32 3.06
N ASN A 396 -53.14 26.67 3.12
CA ASN A 396 -54.25 25.81 2.70
C ASN A 396 -54.11 25.39 1.23
N ARG A 397 -53.71 26.32 0.35
CA ARG A 397 -53.48 26.04 -1.08
C ARG A 397 -52.25 25.18 -1.32
N VAL A 398 -51.17 25.33 -0.53
CA VAL A 398 -50.00 24.45 -0.61
C VAL A 398 -50.36 23.02 -0.17
N ILE A 399 -51.20 22.87 0.86
CA ILE A 399 -51.71 21.56 1.31
C ILE A 399 -52.57 20.91 0.22
N ALA A 400 -53.44 21.70 -0.44
CA ALA A 400 -54.30 21.20 -1.52
C ALA A 400 -53.53 20.62 -2.71
N LEU A 401 -52.28 21.05 -2.96
CA LEU A 401 -51.42 20.49 -4.02
C LEU A 401 -51.21 18.98 -3.88
N ALA A 402 -51.30 18.40 -2.67
CA ALA A 402 -51.15 16.96 -2.46
C ALA A 402 -52.16 16.12 -3.27
N ASN A 403 -53.30 16.70 -3.64
CA ASN A 403 -54.36 16.06 -4.43
C ASN A 403 -54.45 16.61 -5.88
N GLU A 404 -53.50 17.42 -6.31
CA GLU A 404 -53.48 18.02 -7.65
C GLU A 404 -53.08 16.99 -8.72
N PRO A 405 -53.79 16.90 -9.87
CA PRO A 405 -53.42 15.99 -10.96
C PRO A 405 -51.98 16.20 -11.45
N ASP A 406 -51.28 15.09 -11.72
CA ASP A 406 -49.84 15.09 -12.07
C ASP A 406 -49.49 15.99 -13.28
N ILE A 407 -50.41 16.13 -14.24
CA ILE A 407 -50.24 16.98 -15.44
C ILE A 407 -50.25 18.49 -15.13
N THR A 408 -51.04 18.94 -14.14
CA THR A 408 -51.16 20.35 -13.74
C THR A 408 -50.29 20.70 -12.52
N PHE A 409 -49.86 19.70 -11.74
CA PHE A 409 -49.06 19.86 -10.52
C PHE A 409 -47.82 20.75 -10.73
N VAL A 410 -47.05 20.51 -11.81
CA VAL A 410 -45.81 21.25 -12.09
C VAL A 410 -46.09 22.74 -12.30
N GLY A 411 -47.14 23.07 -13.05
CA GLY A 411 -47.56 24.45 -13.31
C GLY A 411 -48.12 25.15 -12.07
N LYS A 412 -48.97 24.48 -11.29
CA LYS A 412 -49.55 25.09 -10.07
C LYS A 412 -48.51 25.36 -8.99
N VAL A 413 -47.54 24.48 -8.78
CA VAL A 413 -46.41 24.75 -7.88
C VAL A 413 -45.64 25.98 -8.34
N ALA A 414 -45.31 26.08 -9.64
CA ALA A 414 -44.58 27.24 -10.16
C ALA A 414 -45.34 28.56 -9.97
N ALA A 415 -46.67 28.56 -10.15
CA ALA A 415 -47.52 29.71 -9.87
C ALA A 415 -47.53 30.09 -8.37
N MET A 416 -47.70 29.11 -7.47
CA MET A 416 -47.64 29.35 -6.03
C MET A 416 -46.26 29.83 -5.56
N SER A 417 -45.19 29.34 -6.15
CA SER A 417 -43.82 29.82 -5.92
C SER A 417 -43.60 31.26 -6.37
N ALA A 418 -44.23 31.70 -7.47
CA ALA A 418 -44.18 33.09 -7.91
C ALA A 418 -44.94 34.01 -6.93
N GLU A 419 -46.14 33.60 -6.52
CA GLU A 419 -46.95 34.30 -5.52
C GLU A 419 -46.24 34.40 -4.16
N TYR A 420 -45.64 33.32 -3.68
CA TYR A 420 -44.85 33.34 -2.44
C TYR A 420 -43.65 34.28 -2.52
N LYS A 421 -43.07 34.49 -3.71
CA LYS A 421 -41.96 35.44 -3.90
C LYS A 421 -42.42 36.89 -3.76
N THR A 422 -43.58 37.24 -4.30
CA THR A 422 -44.14 38.61 -4.29
C THR A 422 -45.04 38.93 -3.09
N MET A 423 -45.42 37.94 -2.29
CA MET A 423 -46.19 38.10 -1.04
C MET A 423 -45.53 39.10 -0.08
N ASP A 424 -46.36 39.88 0.63
CA ASP A 424 -45.92 40.81 1.67
C ASP A 424 -44.97 40.15 2.68
N LYS A 425 -43.94 40.90 3.08
CA LYS A 425 -42.84 40.43 3.93
C LYS A 425 -43.28 39.97 5.33
N ASN A 426 -44.38 40.50 5.85
CA ASN A 426 -44.92 40.11 7.16
C ASN A 426 -45.86 38.91 7.04
N ALA A 427 -46.76 38.88 6.07
CA ALA A 427 -47.56 37.68 5.76
C ALA A 427 -46.65 36.47 5.49
N LYS A 428 -45.62 36.65 4.67
CA LYS A 428 -44.65 35.62 4.29
C LYS A 428 -43.90 34.97 5.46
N LYS A 429 -43.67 35.69 6.57
CA LYS A 429 -43.06 35.12 7.79
C LYS A 429 -43.96 34.12 8.52
N LEU A 430 -45.27 34.21 8.30
CA LEU A 430 -46.28 33.41 8.99
C LEU A 430 -46.65 32.13 8.21
N VAL A 431 -46.21 32.01 6.96
CA VAL A 431 -46.44 30.84 6.08
C VAL A 431 -45.70 29.61 6.59
N THR A 432 -46.45 28.62 7.08
CA THR A 432 -45.90 27.40 7.69
C THR A 432 -45.51 26.34 6.65
N GLN A 433 -46.17 26.31 5.50
CA GLN A 433 -45.98 25.32 4.43
C GLN A 433 -44.92 25.71 3.41
N SER A 434 -44.15 26.77 3.67
CA SER A 434 -43.05 27.23 2.82
C SER A 434 -42.03 26.12 2.51
N LYS A 435 -41.71 25.25 3.49
CA LYS A 435 -40.83 24.07 3.30
C LYS A 435 -41.46 23.01 2.39
N THR A 436 -42.76 22.79 2.51
CA THR A 436 -43.53 21.84 1.68
C THR A 436 -43.49 22.30 0.22
N LEU A 437 -43.75 23.58 -0.02
CA LEU A 437 -43.63 24.19 -1.34
C LEU A 437 -42.21 24.06 -1.92
N THR A 438 -41.16 24.36 -1.15
CA THR A 438 -39.76 24.20 -1.62
C THR A 438 -39.38 22.74 -1.91
N THR A 439 -39.96 21.77 -1.21
CA THR A 439 -39.81 20.35 -1.58
C THR A 439 -40.44 20.06 -2.94
N TYR A 440 -41.65 20.58 -3.19
CA TYR A 440 -42.30 20.45 -4.50
C TYR A 440 -41.55 21.19 -5.62
N GLU A 441 -40.99 22.39 -5.36
CA GLU A 441 -40.11 23.10 -6.31
C GLU A 441 -38.92 22.23 -6.72
N LYS A 442 -38.23 21.63 -5.74
CA LYS A 442 -37.05 20.78 -5.97
C LYS A 442 -37.39 19.54 -6.80
N ASN A 443 -38.50 18.87 -6.48
CA ASN A 443 -38.93 17.68 -7.22
C ASN A 443 -39.36 18.04 -8.65
N ASN A 444 -40.15 19.11 -8.81
CA ASN A 444 -40.56 19.60 -10.13
C ASN A 444 -39.37 20.05 -10.99
N ALA A 445 -38.34 20.66 -10.41
CA ALA A 445 -37.12 20.99 -11.14
C ALA A 445 -36.40 19.73 -11.69
N ASN A 446 -36.50 18.58 -11.02
CA ASN A 446 -35.97 17.32 -11.53
C ASN A 446 -36.89 16.72 -12.61
N VAL A 447 -38.21 16.78 -12.45
CA VAL A 447 -39.19 16.39 -13.49
C VAL A 447 -38.97 17.18 -14.78
N VAL A 448 -38.86 18.52 -14.69
CA VAL A 448 -38.61 19.40 -15.86
C VAL A 448 -37.28 19.09 -16.54
N LYS A 449 -36.21 18.76 -15.78
CA LYS A 449 -34.94 18.31 -16.38
C LYS A 449 -35.12 17.03 -17.18
N VAL A 450 -35.91 16.07 -16.70
CA VAL A 450 -36.19 14.82 -17.44
C VAL A 450 -37.03 15.10 -18.68
N ILE A 451 -38.09 15.91 -18.57
CA ILE A 451 -38.91 16.33 -19.73
C ILE A 451 -38.04 16.97 -20.82
N ASN A 452 -37.18 17.92 -20.45
CA ASN A 452 -36.27 18.59 -21.38
C ASN A 452 -35.20 17.65 -21.96
N ALA A 453 -34.68 16.71 -21.15
CA ALA A 453 -33.72 15.71 -21.63
C ALA A 453 -34.34 14.77 -22.66
N ILE A 454 -35.61 14.38 -22.48
CA ILE A 454 -36.38 13.58 -23.43
C ILE A 454 -36.71 14.39 -24.70
N ALA A 455 -37.11 15.66 -24.56
CA ALA A 455 -37.39 16.54 -25.70
C ALA A 455 -36.15 16.86 -26.56
N ALA A 456 -34.94 16.78 -25.97
CA ALA A 456 -33.66 16.99 -26.66
C ALA A 456 -33.09 15.71 -27.33
N LEU A 457 -33.82 14.58 -27.33
CA LEU A 457 -33.38 13.35 -27.96
C LEU A 457 -33.48 13.46 -29.49
N ASN A 458 -32.33 13.46 -30.16
CA ASN A 458 -32.22 13.54 -31.62
C ASN A 458 -31.30 12.42 -32.16
N PRO A 459 -31.79 11.47 -32.98
CA PRO A 459 -31.00 10.36 -33.56
C PRO A 459 -29.78 10.77 -34.38
N ALA A 460 -29.71 12.01 -34.87
CA ALA A 460 -28.55 12.53 -35.61
C ALA A 460 -27.35 12.89 -34.71
N ASN A 461 -27.54 12.95 -33.39
CA ASN A 461 -26.47 13.27 -32.44
C ASN A 461 -25.50 12.09 -32.26
N LYS A 462 -24.18 12.34 -32.35
CA LYS A 462 -23.13 11.32 -32.09
C LYS A 462 -23.18 10.71 -30.68
N ASP A 463 -23.77 11.40 -29.71
CA ASP A 463 -23.97 10.96 -28.33
C ASP A 463 -25.42 10.51 -28.05
N TYR A 464 -26.24 10.26 -29.09
CA TYR A 464 -27.66 9.92 -28.96
C TYR A 464 -27.94 8.78 -27.96
N THR A 465 -27.29 7.63 -28.10
CA THR A 465 -27.44 6.50 -27.15
C THR A 465 -27.10 6.92 -25.72
N LYS A 466 -26.07 7.75 -25.52
CA LYS A 466 -25.70 8.26 -24.18
C LYS A 466 -26.77 9.20 -23.63
N LYS A 467 -27.37 10.05 -24.46
CA LYS A 467 -28.48 10.94 -24.09
C LYS A 467 -29.74 10.17 -23.74
N VAL A 468 -30.11 9.13 -24.51
CA VAL A 468 -31.25 8.25 -24.21
C VAL A 468 -31.04 7.51 -22.89
N LEU A 469 -29.88 6.88 -22.68
CA LEU A 469 -29.54 6.21 -21.42
C LEU A 469 -29.48 7.19 -20.23
N ALA A 470 -29.00 8.42 -20.44
CA ALA A 470 -29.01 9.46 -19.41
C ALA A 470 -30.43 9.93 -19.06
N ALA A 471 -31.31 10.10 -20.06
CA ALA A 471 -32.73 10.43 -19.86
C ALA A 471 -33.46 9.31 -19.10
N ARG A 472 -33.26 8.04 -19.48
CA ARG A 472 -33.76 6.87 -18.74
C ARG A 472 -33.23 6.81 -17.30
N LYS A 473 -31.93 7.02 -17.09
CA LYS A 473 -31.34 7.04 -15.74
C LYS A 473 -31.93 8.19 -14.90
N ALA A 474 -32.12 9.37 -15.49
CA ALA A 474 -32.69 10.52 -14.80
C ALA A 474 -34.18 10.30 -14.46
N TYR A 475 -34.97 9.68 -15.35
CA TYR A 475 -36.35 9.25 -15.09
C TYR A 475 -36.41 8.21 -13.96
N ASN A 476 -35.57 7.17 -14.01
CA ASN A 476 -35.53 6.12 -12.98
C ASN A 476 -35.08 6.64 -11.60
N ALA A 477 -34.39 7.80 -11.54
CA ALA A 477 -33.99 8.44 -10.29
C ALA A 477 -35.07 9.34 -9.67
N LEU A 478 -36.20 9.57 -10.37
CA LEU A 478 -37.38 10.23 -9.81
C LEU A 478 -38.16 9.26 -8.93
N ASP A 479 -38.82 9.79 -7.88
CA ASP A 479 -39.80 9.02 -7.12
C ASP A 479 -41.06 8.69 -7.95
N SER A 480 -41.85 7.71 -7.51
CA SER A 480 -43.00 7.18 -8.27
C SER A 480 -44.11 8.21 -8.54
N ALA A 481 -44.18 9.31 -7.78
CA ALA A 481 -45.11 10.41 -8.06
C ALA A 481 -44.51 11.34 -9.13
N SER A 482 -43.24 11.71 -8.98
CA SER A 482 -42.49 12.54 -9.93
C SER A 482 -42.36 11.88 -11.31
N GLN A 483 -42.26 10.55 -11.39
CA GLN A 483 -42.28 9.79 -12.64
C GLN A 483 -43.57 10.00 -13.46
N LYS A 484 -44.74 9.98 -12.80
CA LYS A 484 -46.04 10.22 -13.46
C LYS A 484 -46.19 11.63 -14.04
N ARG A 485 -45.40 12.58 -13.54
CA ARG A 485 -45.40 14.00 -13.96
C ARG A 485 -44.52 14.26 -15.19
N VAL A 486 -43.75 13.27 -15.66
CA VAL A 486 -42.97 13.35 -16.91
C VAL A 486 -43.89 13.11 -18.10
N THR A 487 -44.56 14.17 -18.56
CA THR A 487 -45.64 14.12 -19.56
C THR A 487 -45.23 13.55 -20.92
N ASN A 488 -43.94 13.62 -21.29
CA ASN A 488 -43.41 13.12 -22.55
C ASN A 488 -42.67 11.78 -22.44
N TYR A 489 -42.85 11.02 -21.34
CA TYR A 489 -42.19 9.72 -21.13
C TYR A 489 -42.34 8.73 -22.32
N ASN A 490 -43.49 8.75 -23.01
CA ASN A 490 -43.73 7.91 -24.20
C ASN A 490 -42.74 8.19 -25.36
N GLN A 491 -42.15 9.40 -25.44
CA GLN A 491 -41.12 9.71 -26.43
C GLN A 491 -39.79 9.02 -26.11
N LEU A 492 -39.50 8.77 -24.83
CA LEU A 492 -38.30 8.04 -24.41
C LEU A 492 -38.43 6.55 -24.76
N THR A 493 -39.53 5.91 -24.36
CA THR A 493 -39.75 4.47 -24.66
C THR A 493 -39.84 4.18 -26.15
N ALA A 494 -40.36 5.12 -26.96
CA ALA A 494 -40.44 4.98 -28.40
C ALA A 494 -39.06 4.86 -29.10
N VAL A 495 -37.97 5.27 -28.45
CA VAL A 495 -36.63 5.36 -29.09
C VAL A 495 -35.55 4.49 -28.46
N GLU A 496 -35.85 3.74 -27.39
CA GLU A 496 -34.84 2.98 -26.64
C GLU A 496 -34.26 1.78 -27.39
N ASP A 497 -35.08 1.10 -28.19
CA ASP A 497 -34.66 0.02 -29.09
C ASP A 497 -33.73 0.55 -30.20
N VAL A 498 -34.13 1.64 -30.86
CA VAL A 498 -33.32 2.36 -31.86
C VAL A 498 -31.99 2.83 -31.26
N ALA A 499 -32.01 3.44 -30.08
CA ALA A 499 -30.82 3.97 -29.43
C ALA A 499 -29.85 2.86 -28.99
N THR A 500 -30.38 1.72 -28.52
CA THR A 500 -29.59 0.53 -28.17
C THR A 500 -28.91 -0.04 -29.42
N LEU A 501 -29.63 -0.15 -30.53
CA LEU A 501 -29.10 -0.61 -31.81
C LEU A 501 -28.03 0.33 -32.37
N ILE A 502 -28.30 1.64 -32.43
CA ILE A 502 -27.31 2.65 -32.86
C ILE A 502 -26.02 2.53 -32.02
N GLY A 503 -26.16 2.33 -30.71
CA GLY A 503 -25.03 2.14 -29.81
C GLY A 503 -24.22 0.88 -30.10
N LEU A 504 -24.90 -0.25 -30.34
CA LEU A 504 -24.26 -1.52 -30.70
C LEU A 504 -23.52 -1.41 -32.04
N ILE A 505 -24.17 -0.84 -33.07
CA ILE A 505 -23.56 -0.59 -34.39
C ILE A 505 -22.31 0.31 -34.26
N GLU A 506 -22.34 1.32 -33.41
CA GLU A 506 -21.19 2.22 -33.18
C GLU A 506 -20.00 1.52 -32.51
N THR A 507 -20.23 0.40 -31.83
CA THR A 507 -19.17 -0.44 -31.23
C THR A 507 -18.62 -1.52 -32.16
N LEU A 508 -19.24 -1.77 -33.31
CA LEU A 508 -18.78 -2.77 -34.28
C LEU A 508 -17.38 -2.44 -34.79
N LYS A 509 -16.41 -3.28 -34.41
CA LYS A 509 -15.02 -3.19 -34.82
C LYS A 509 -14.50 -4.61 -35.08
N PRO A 510 -13.97 -4.93 -36.27
CA PRO A 510 -13.37 -6.24 -36.57
C PRO A 510 -12.30 -6.71 -35.59
N THR A 511 -11.73 -5.79 -34.80
CA THR A 511 -10.71 -6.07 -33.78
C THR A 511 -11.28 -6.47 -32.42
N SER A 512 -12.60 -6.41 -32.21
CA SER A 512 -13.26 -6.81 -30.95
C SER A 512 -13.38 -8.33 -30.84
N LYS A 513 -13.18 -8.88 -29.63
CA LYS A 513 -13.41 -10.30 -29.35
C LYS A 513 -14.88 -10.73 -29.55
N THR A 514 -15.80 -9.80 -29.33
CA THR A 514 -17.25 -10.00 -29.44
C THR A 514 -17.80 -9.69 -30.82
N PHE A 515 -16.97 -9.20 -31.76
CA PHE A 515 -17.40 -8.65 -33.06
C PHE A 515 -18.44 -9.50 -33.80
N LEU A 516 -18.23 -10.81 -33.91
CA LEU A 516 -19.16 -11.71 -34.60
C LEU A 516 -20.54 -11.77 -33.92
N ASN A 517 -20.56 -11.86 -32.59
CA ASN A 517 -21.80 -11.89 -31.80
C ASN A 517 -22.48 -10.52 -31.80
N ASP A 518 -21.70 -9.44 -31.71
CA ASP A 518 -22.20 -8.05 -31.75
C ASP A 518 -22.80 -7.74 -33.12
N LEU A 519 -22.20 -8.25 -34.21
CA LEU A 519 -22.65 -8.08 -35.59
C LEU A 519 -23.96 -8.84 -35.86
N ASP A 520 -24.01 -10.12 -35.49
CA ASP A 520 -25.22 -10.94 -35.56
C ASP A 520 -26.35 -10.35 -34.70
N SER A 521 -26.03 -9.87 -33.49
CA SER A 521 -27.00 -9.18 -32.63
C SER A 521 -27.47 -7.86 -33.22
N ALA A 522 -26.57 -7.06 -33.83
CA ALA A 522 -26.93 -5.81 -34.48
C ALA A 522 -27.84 -6.05 -35.70
N ARG A 523 -27.54 -7.06 -36.52
CA ARG A 523 -28.39 -7.45 -37.65
C ARG A 523 -29.76 -7.92 -37.18
N LYS A 524 -29.83 -8.86 -36.24
CA LYS A 524 -31.11 -9.35 -35.65
C LYS A 524 -31.93 -8.22 -35.03
N ASN A 525 -31.29 -7.31 -34.30
CA ASN A 525 -31.97 -6.16 -33.69
C ASN A 525 -32.46 -5.16 -34.76
N TYR A 526 -31.73 -4.96 -35.85
CA TYR A 526 -32.18 -4.12 -36.98
C TYR A 526 -33.36 -4.75 -37.71
N ASP A 527 -33.28 -6.04 -38.02
CA ASP A 527 -34.32 -6.77 -38.76
C ASP A 527 -35.62 -6.92 -37.93
N ALA A 528 -35.53 -6.92 -36.59
CA ALA A 528 -36.67 -6.91 -35.68
C ALA A 528 -37.34 -5.53 -35.49
N LEU A 529 -36.72 -4.43 -35.93
CA LEU A 529 -37.35 -3.10 -35.87
C LEU A 529 -38.44 -2.94 -36.95
N PRO A 530 -39.58 -2.31 -36.64
CA PRO A 530 -40.54 -1.89 -37.66
C PRO A 530 -39.91 -0.96 -38.72
N PRO A 531 -40.41 -0.92 -39.97
CA PRO A 531 -39.80 -0.15 -41.06
C PRO A 531 -39.61 1.34 -40.75
N GLU A 532 -40.52 1.98 -40.02
CA GLU A 532 -40.39 3.38 -39.61
C GLU A 532 -39.26 3.60 -38.59
N LYS A 533 -38.94 2.59 -37.77
CA LYS A 533 -37.80 2.63 -36.84
C LYS A 533 -36.48 2.29 -37.52
N GLN A 534 -36.47 1.46 -38.56
CA GLN A 534 -35.27 1.17 -39.35
C GLN A 534 -34.73 2.44 -40.05
N LYS A 535 -35.61 3.31 -40.56
CA LYS A 535 -35.26 4.58 -41.22
C LYS A 535 -34.49 5.56 -40.32
N VAL A 536 -34.65 5.50 -39.00
CA VAL A 536 -33.98 6.40 -38.05
C VAL A 536 -32.65 5.86 -37.49
N VAL A 537 -32.22 4.66 -37.92
CA VAL A 537 -30.89 4.10 -37.58
C VAL A 537 -29.81 4.75 -38.46
N THR A 538 -29.38 5.94 -38.06
CA THR A 538 -28.48 6.82 -38.84
C THR A 538 -27.11 6.24 -39.18
N ASN A 539 -26.66 5.19 -38.47
CA ASN A 539 -25.37 4.54 -38.69
C ASN A 539 -25.46 3.15 -39.38
N TYR A 540 -26.59 2.82 -40.01
CA TYR A 540 -26.80 1.54 -40.71
C TYR A 540 -25.67 1.14 -41.68
N GLU A 541 -25.11 2.10 -42.42
CA GLU A 541 -23.98 1.85 -43.34
C GLU A 541 -22.76 1.20 -42.65
N LYS A 542 -22.55 1.42 -41.35
CA LYS A 542 -21.47 0.76 -40.59
C LYS A 542 -21.74 -0.74 -40.38
N LEU A 543 -23.00 -1.12 -40.20
CA LEU A 543 -23.41 -2.53 -40.10
C LEU A 543 -23.14 -3.25 -41.43
N VAL A 544 -23.59 -2.66 -42.54
CA VAL A 544 -23.35 -3.18 -43.91
C VAL A 544 -21.85 -3.24 -44.24
N THR A 545 -21.08 -2.24 -43.84
CA THR A 545 -19.62 -2.22 -43.99
C THR A 545 -18.99 -3.39 -43.22
N ALA A 546 -19.34 -3.59 -41.95
CA ALA A 546 -18.80 -4.66 -41.11
C ALA A 546 -19.13 -6.07 -41.65
N GLU A 547 -20.31 -6.28 -42.21
CA GLU A 547 -20.70 -7.52 -42.91
C GLU A 547 -19.87 -7.76 -44.18
N THR A 548 -19.60 -6.70 -44.94
CA THR A 548 -18.77 -6.75 -46.15
C THR A 548 -17.30 -7.06 -45.81
N GLU A 549 -16.79 -6.51 -44.71
CA GLU A 549 -15.46 -6.85 -44.18
C GLU A 549 -15.38 -8.30 -43.72
N LEU A 550 -16.41 -8.82 -43.04
CA LEU A 550 -16.48 -10.23 -42.63
C LEU A 550 -16.50 -11.17 -43.84
N LYS A 551 -17.30 -10.87 -44.86
CA LYS A 551 -17.36 -11.64 -46.12
C LYS A 551 -16.01 -11.68 -46.84
N SER A 552 -15.26 -10.59 -46.80
CA SER A 552 -13.90 -10.51 -47.36
C SER A 552 -12.94 -11.45 -46.63
N ALA A 553 -12.99 -11.48 -45.29
CA ALA A 553 -12.19 -12.41 -44.49
C ALA A 553 -12.61 -13.88 -44.72
N HIS A 554 -13.91 -14.19 -44.77
CA HIS A 554 -14.41 -15.54 -45.07
C HIS A 554 -13.94 -16.05 -46.45
N THR A 555 -13.83 -15.17 -47.44
CA THR A 555 -13.29 -15.53 -48.77
C THR A 555 -11.84 -15.98 -48.67
N VAL A 556 -11.02 -15.32 -47.85
CA VAL A 556 -9.63 -15.72 -47.61
C VAL A 556 -9.53 -17.00 -46.77
N ILE A 557 -10.39 -17.18 -45.76
CA ILE A 557 -10.50 -18.44 -45.00
C ILE A 557 -10.71 -19.61 -45.95
N ALA A 558 -11.69 -19.50 -46.87
CA ALA A 558 -11.99 -20.55 -47.85
C ALA A 558 -10.82 -20.84 -48.81
N LEU A 559 -10.07 -19.81 -49.24
CA LEU A 559 -8.87 -20.00 -50.06
C LEU A 559 -7.74 -20.73 -49.30
N ILE A 560 -7.56 -20.42 -48.02
CA ILE A 560 -6.59 -21.12 -47.15
C ILE A 560 -7.03 -22.57 -46.94
N ASP A 561 -8.32 -22.82 -46.68
CA ASP A 561 -8.84 -24.18 -46.49
C ASP A 561 -8.74 -25.02 -47.77
N ALA A 562 -8.97 -24.42 -48.95
CA ALA A 562 -8.82 -25.06 -50.25
C ALA A 562 -7.35 -25.34 -50.65
N ALA A 563 -6.37 -24.65 -50.05
CA ALA A 563 -4.94 -24.89 -50.29
C ALA A 563 -4.44 -26.12 -49.49
N VAL A 564 -4.98 -27.30 -49.80
CA VAL A 564 -4.69 -28.56 -49.08
C VAL A 564 -3.40 -29.22 -49.61
N PRO A 565 -2.53 -29.77 -48.75
CA PRO A 565 -1.44 -30.63 -49.18
C PRO A 565 -1.93 -31.82 -50.02
N ASN A 566 -1.10 -32.20 -51.00
CA ASN A 566 -1.26 -33.24 -52.02
C ASN A 566 -2.19 -32.88 -53.19
N ASP A 567 -2.75 -31.67 -53.20
CA ASP A 567 -3.39 -31.09 -54.37
C ASP A 567 -2.34 -30.78 -55.49
N PRO A 568 -2.61 -31.11 -56.76
CA PRO A 568 -1.69 -30.80 -57.87
C PRO A 568 -1.31 -29.32 -57.98
N ASP A 569 -2.24 -28.42 -57.64
CA ASP A 569 -2.09 -26.97 -57.66
C ASP A 569 -1.78 -26.39 -56.27
N TYR A 570 -1.38 -27.20 -55.29
CA TYR A 570 -1.19 -26.78 -53.89
C TYR A 570 -0.36 -25.49 -53.76
N LEU A 571 0.77 -25.38 -54.45
CA LEU A 571 1.63 -24.19 -54.41
C LEU A 571 0.92 -22.95 -54.98
N THR A 572 0.19 -23.10 -56.08
CA THR A 572 -0.60 -22.03 -56.72
C THR A 572 -1.76 -21.59 -55.83
N LYS A 573 -2.48 -22.55 -55.22
CA LYS A 573 -3.59 -22.30 -54.28
C LYS A 573 -3.09 -21.58 -53.03
N LEU A 574 -1.95 -21.99 -52.48
CA LEU A 574 -1.31 -21.34 -51.33
C LEU A 574 -0.86 -19.91 -51.67
N MET A 575 -0.27 -19.69 -52.85
CA MET A 575 0.09 -18.35 -53.33
C MET A 575 -1.15 -17.46 -53.53
N ASN A 576 -2.23 -17.99 -54.11
CA ASN A 576 -3.49 -17.25 -54.29
C ASN A 576 -4.13 -16.89 -52.94
N ALA A 577 -4.15 -17.83 -51.99
CA ALA A 577 -4.59 -17.57 -50.61
C ALA A 577 -3.74 -16.47 -49.95
N ARG A 578 -2.42 -16.47 -50.18
CA ARG A 578 -1.53 -15.43 -49.68
C ARG A 578 -1.78 -14.06 -50.30
N VAL A 579 -1.89 -13.97 -51.62
CA VAL A 579 -2.20 -12.72 -52.34
C VAL A 579 -3.57 -12.17 -51.90
N ALA A 580 -4.55 -13.03 -51.68
CA ALA A 580 -5.86 -12.63 -51.17
C ALA A 580 -5.79 -12.14 -49.72
N TYR A 581 -5.03 -12.83 -48.84
CA TYR A 581 -4.79 -12.38 -47.47
C TYR A 581 -4.07 -11.02 -47.43
N ASP A 582 -3.01 -10.83 -48.22
CA ASP A 582 -2.24 -9.58 -48.18
C ASP A 582 -3.04 -8.36 -48.67
N LYS A 583 -4.02 -8.54 -49.56
CA LYS A 583 -4.98 -7.50 -49.99
C LYS A 583 -5.95 -7.05 -48.89
N LEU A 584 -6.17 -7.84 -47.83
CA LEU A 584 -7.04 -7.47 -46.72
C LEU A 584 -6.45 -6.32 -45.89
N ASN A 585 -7.33 -5.45 -45.37
CA ASN A 585 -6.96 -4.41 -44.41
C ASN A 585 -6.61 -5.02 -43.03
N SER A 586 -6.05 -4.23 -42.12
CA SER A 586 -5.58 -4.71 -40.81
C SER A 586 -6.69 -5.18 -39.86
N GLY A 587 -7.94 -4.75 -40.05
CA GLY A 587 -9.11 -5.26 -39.35
C GLY A 587 -9.55 -6.61 -39.91
N GLN A 588 -9.77 -6.67 -41.23
CA GLN A 588 -10.14 -7.88 -41.97
C GLN A 588 -9.14 -9.03 -41.75
N LYS A 589 -7.82 -8.75 -41.73
CA LYS A 589 -6.78 -9.76 -41.46
C LYS A 589 -6.95 -10.48 -40.12
N LYS A 590 -7.50 -9.81 -39.09
CA LYS A 590 -7.75 -10.45 -37.79
C LYS A 590 -8.97 -11.37 -37.76
N LEU A 591 -9.88 -11.23 -38.73
CA LEU A 591 -11.04 -12.10 -38.88
C LEU A 591 -10.69 -13.42 -39.59
N VAL A 592 -9.52 -13.52 -40.24
CA VAL A 592 -9.04 -14.75 -40.90
C VAL A 592 -8.54 -15.75 -39.85
N SER A 593 -9.46 -16.54 -39.29
CA SER A 593 -9.22 -17.47 -38.17
C SER A 593 -8.14 -18.52 -38.46
N ASN A 594 -8.00 -18.96 -39.71
CA ASN A 594 -7.04 -19.97 -40.15
C ASN A 594 -5.72 -19.39 -40.70
N VAL A 595 -5.41 -18.11 -40.50
CA VAL A 595 -4.15 -17.49 -40.98
C VAL A 595 -2.88 -18.23 -40.53
N LYS A 596 -2.90 -18.85 -39.33
CA LYS A 596 -1.79 -19.68 -38.86
C LYS A 596 -1.52 -20.88 -39.79
N VAL A 597 -2.57 -21.48 -40.34
CA VAL A 597 -2.48 -22.60 -41.29
C VAL A 597 -1.77 -22.16 -42.57
N LEU A 598 -2.10 -20.97 -43.11
CA LEU A 598 -1.38 -20.37 -44.24
C LEU A 598 0.11 -20.20 -43.92
N THR A 599 0.44 -19.56 -42.80
CA THR A 599 1.85 -19.30 -42.42
C THR A 599 2.67 -20.55 -42.12
N ASP A 600 2.05 -21.61 -41.61
CA ASP A 600 2.76 -22.87 -41.37
C ASP A 600 2.97 -23.65 -42.69
N ARG A 601 1.94 -23.72 -43.55
CA ARG A 601 2.06 -24.28 -44.91
C ARG A 601 3.09 -23.54 -45.76
N GLU A 602 3.16 -22.20 -45.68
CA GLU A 602 4.19 -21.37 -46.33
C GLU A 602 5.61 -21.79 -45.93
N LYS A 603 5.85 -22.16 -44.67
CA LYS A 603 7.15 -22.65 -44.20
C LYS A 603 7.46 -24.04 -44.72
N GLU A 604 6.47 -24.93 -44.75
CA GLU A 604 6.61 -26.31 -45.23
C GLU A 604 7.01 -26.37 -46.71
N VAL A 605 6.46 -25.46 -47.54
CA VAL A 605 6.79 -25.38 -48.98
C VAL A 605 8.06 -24.60 -49.29
N LYS A 606 8.63 -23.84 -48.34
CA LYS A 606 9.83 -23.01 -48.56
C LYS A 606 11.01 -23.84 -49.08
N ALA A 607 11.19 -25.06 -48.57
CA ALA A 607 12.24 -25.97 -49.03
C ALA A 607 12.01 -26.45 -50.47
N ILE A 608 10.75 -26.70 -50.84
CA ILE A 608 10.33 -27.09 -52.19
C ILE A 608 10.63 -25.95 -53.17
N LEU A 609 10.15 -24.73 -52.89
CA LEU A 609 10.34 -23.56 -53.75
C LEU A 609 11.81 -23.22 -53.94
N ASN A 610 12.62 -23.23 -52.87
CA ASN A 610 14.07 -23.03 -52.96
C ASN A 610 14.76 -24.12 -53.80
N THR A 611 14.30 -25.37 -53.70
CA THR A 611 14.81 -26.46 -54.55
C THR A 611 14.46 -26.23 -56.02
N MET A 612 13.22 -25.86 -56.33
CA MET A 612 12.80 -25.54 -57.70
C MET A 612 13.64 -24.39 -58.28
N VAL A 613 13.80 -23.28 -57.55
CA VAL A 613 14.64 -22.15 -57.97
C VAL A 613 16.10 -22.54 -58.17
N GLN A 614 16.67 -23.42 -57.33
CA GLN A 614 18.04 -23.92 -57.51
C GLN A 614 18.19 -24.83 -58.74
N ILE A 615 17.13 -25.53 -59.16
CA ILE A 615 17.12 -26.36 -60.36
C ILE A 615 16.97 -25.50 -61.62
N ASP A 616 16.07 -24.50 -61.59
CA ASP A 616 15.88 -23.56 -62.72
C ASP A 616 17.12 -22.67 -62.91
N GLY A 617 17.84 -22.35 -61.82
CA GLY A 617 19.08 -21.57 -61.82
C GLY A 617 20.37 -22.37 -62.09
N ILE A 618 20.28 -23.58 -62.66
CA ILE A 618 21.47 -24.32 -63.13
C ILE A 618 21.93 -23.71 -64.46
N GLU A 619 23.13 -23.14 -64.46
CA GLU A 619 23.72 -22.51 -65.65
C GLU A 619 24.80 -23.44 -66.24
N PRO A 620 24.49 -24.23 -67.29
CA PRO A 620 25.43 -25.18 -67.86
C PRO A 620 26.60 -24.50 -68.57
N GLY A 621 27.76 -25.16 -68.55
CA GLY A 621 29.02 -24.62 -69.11
C GLY A 621 29.71 -23.55 -68.26
N THR A 622 29.12 -23.07 -67.15
CA THR A 622 29.78 -22.14 -66.24
C THR A 622 30.77 -22.83 -65.31
N SER A 623 31.72 -22.08 -64.74
CA SER A 623 32.61 -22.59 -63.68
C SER A 623 31.88 -22.99 -62.38
N LYS A 624 30.61 -22.57 -62.23
CA LYS A 624 29.73 -22.94 -61.11
C LYS A 624 28.82 -24.13 -61.42
N PHE A 625 28.75 -24.60 -62.66
CA PHE A 625 27.80 -25.63 -63.09
C PHE A 625 27.81 -26.87 -62.17
N VAL A 626 28.99 -27.42 -61.88
CA VAL A 626 29.12 -28.60 -61.00
C VAL A 626 28.67 -28.30 -59.57
N SER A 627 28.89 -27.09 -59.04
CA SER A 627 28.45 -26.74 -57.69
C SER A 627 26.96 -26.38 -57.62
N GLN A 628 26.38 -25.80 -58.69
CA GLN A 628 24.94 -25.60 -58.86
C GLN A 628 24.20 -26.94 -58.89
N VAL A 629 24.61 -27.87 -59.78
CA VAL A 629 24.02 -29.23 -59.88
C VAL A 629 24.10 -29.97 -58.54
N ASN A 630 25.28 -29.97 -57.90
CA ASN A 630 25.44 -30.60 -56.58
C ASN A 630 24.64 -29.91 -55.47
N SER A 631 24.43 -28.59 -55.53
CA SER A 631 23.58 -27.87 -54.58
C SER A 631 22.11 -28.22 -54.77
N ALA A 632 21.62 -28.17 -56.01
CA ALA A 632 20.26 -28.51 -56.39
C ALA A 632 19.92 -29.97 -56.02
N ARG A 633 20.82 -30.92 -56.28
CA ARG A 633 20.68 -32.32 -55.83
C ARG A 633 20.62 -32.42 -54.30
N LYS A 634 21.52 -31.78 -53.56
CA LYS A 634 21.49 -31.76 -52.09
C LYS A 634 20.25 -31.07 -51.52
N ALA A 635 19.70 -30.06 -52.20
CA ALA A 635 18.45 -29.41 -51.81
C ALA A 635 17.26 -30.36 -52.01
N TYR A 636 17.18 -31.00 -53.19
CA TYR A 636 16.16 -32.00 -53.50
C TYR A 636 16.23 -33.21 -52.55
N ASP A 637 17.41 -33.76 -52.28
CA ASP A 637 17.55 -34.98 -51.48
C ASP A 637 17.10 -34.77 -50.02
N LYS A 638 17.27 -33.55 -49.48
CA LYS A 638 16.78 -33.14 -48.15
C LYS A 638 15.25 -33.04 -48.05
N LEU A 639 14.53 -32.99 -49.17
CA LEU A 639 13.06 -32.99 -49.16
C LEU A 639 12.53 -34.36 -48.74
N THR A 640 11.42 -34.37 -47.99
CA THR A 640 10.67 -35.60 -47.68
C THR A 640 10.10 -36.23 -48.97
N LYS A 641 9.68 -37.50 -48.88
CA LYS A 641 9.08 -38.22 -50.02
C LYS A 641 7.92 -37.43 -50.65
N ASP A 642 7.07 -36.82 -49.82
CA ASP A 642 5.90 -36.08 -50.28
C ASP A 642 6.29 -34.69 -50.83
N GLN A 643 7.24 -34.01 -50.18
CA GLN A 643 7.77 -32.73 -50.67
C GLN A 643 8.40 -32.84 -52.08
N LYS A 644 8.99 -33.99 -52.42
CA LYS A 644 9.57 -34.25 -53.75
C LYS A 644 8.52 -34.27 -54.87
N LEU A 645 7.26 -34.62 -54.58
CA LEU A 645 6.18 -34.69 -55.57
C LEU A 645 5.80 -33.32 -56.18
N TYR A 646 6.16 -32.23 -55.50
CA TYR A 646 5.89 -30.86 -55.95
C TYR A 646 7.01 -30.25 -56.78
N VAL A 647 8.22 -30.84 -56.78
CA VAL A 647 9.37 -30.33 -57.55
C VAL A 647 9.23 -30.75 -59.02
N LYS A 648 8.39 -30.02 -59.76
CA LYS A 648 8.01 -30.38 -61.15
C LYS A 648 9.18 -30.30 -62.15
N ASN A 649 10.22 -29.55 -61.84
CA ASN A 649 11.39 -29.33 -62.70
C ASN A 649 12.57 -30.30 -62.47
N ILE A 650 12.40 -31.34 -61.64
CA ILE A 650 13.46 -32.33 -61.32
C ILE A 650 14.15 -32.96 -62.55
N ALA A 651 13.43 -33.07 -63.68
CA ALA A 651 13.99 -33.56 -64.94
C ALA A 651 15.15 -32.70 -65.47
N ILE A 652 15.14 -31.37 -65.22
CA ILE A 652 16.24 -30.46 -65.61
C ILE A 652 17.52 -30.87 -64.88
N LEU A 653 17.46 -31.03 -63.55
CA LEU A 653 18.59 -31.47 -62.75
C LEU A 653 19.12 -32.83 -63.22
N GLN A 654 18.23 -33.82 -63.41
CA GLN A 654 18.59 -35.17 -63.85
C GLN A 654 19.30 -35.17 -65.22
N SER A 655 18.96 -34.25 -66.11
CA SER A 655 19.63 -34.12 -67.42
C SER A 655 21.08 -33.65 -67.33
N TYR A 656 21.41 -32.82 -66.32
CA TYR A 656 22.72 -32.20 -66.16
C TYR A 656 23.70 -32.99 -65.27
N GLU A 657 23.20 -33.90 -64.43
CA GLU A 657 24.03 -34.70 -63.53
C GLU A 657 25.13 -35.54 -64.21
N PRO A 658 24.89 -36.22 -65.35
CA PRO A 658 25.94 -36.97 -66.04
C PRO A 658 27.10 -36.07 -66.45
N ALA A 659 26.81 -34.90 -67.04
CA ALA A 659 27.83 -33.94 -67.45
C ALA A 659 28.62 -33.39 -66.25
N ALA A 660 27.93 -33.01 -65.18
CA ALA A 660 28.56 -32.54 -63.95
C ALA A 660 29.46 -33.62 -63.32
N LYS A 661 29.06 -34.90 -63.40
CA LYS A 661 29.86 -36.02 -62.89
C LYS A 661 31.14 -36.26 -63.69
N VAL A 662 31.07 -36.14 -65.02
CA VAL A 662 32.24 -36.24 -65.90
C VAL A 662 33.23 -35.11 -65.62
N ILE A 663 32.77 -33.86 -65.51
CA ILE A 663 33.63 -32.71 -65.16
C ILE A 663 34.33 -32.95 -63.81
N GLU A 664 33.60 -33.46 -62.81
CA GLU A 664 34.15 -33.74 -61.48
C GLU A 664 35.23 -34.83 -61.51
N LEU A 665 35.07 -35.88 -62.33
CA LEU A 665 36.06 -36.94 -62.50
C LEU A 665 37.30 -36.44 -63.25
N ILE A 666 37.12 -35.73 -64.37
CA ILE A 666 38.23 -35.16 -65.15
C ILE A 666 39.06 -34.19 -64.28
N GLY A 667 38.41 -33.36 -63.45
CA GLY A 667 39.08 -32.46 -62.51
C GLY A 667 39.84 -33.15 -61.36
N LYS A 668 39.65 -34.46 -61.17
CA LYS A 668 40.38 -35.28 -60.18
C LYS A 668 41.54 -36.06 -60.80
N LEU A 669 41.66 -36.12 -62.12
CA LEU A 669 42.76 -36.81 -62.80
C LEU A 669 44.10 -36.17 -62.42
N LYS A 670 45.01 -36.98 -61.88
CA LYS A 670 46.36 -36.60 -61.48
C LYS A 670 47.31 -37.70 -61.90
N PRO A 671 48.34 -37.44 -62.72
CA PRO A 671 49.29 -38.47 -63.17
C PRO A 671 49.89 -39.28 -62.02
N SER A 672 50.15 -38.66 -60.87
CA SER A 672 50.69 -39.31 -59.67
C SER A 672 49.71 -40.18 -58.88
N SER A 673 48.45 -40.31 -59.31
CA SER A 673 47.48 -41.22 -58.68
C SER A 673 47.74 -42.67 -59.08
N LYS A 674 47.66 -43.60 -58.12
CA LYS A 674 47.75 -45.04 -58.41
C LYS A 674 46.63 -45.56 -59.34
N THR A 675 45.51 -44.84 -59.38
CA THR A 675 44.36 -45.14 -60.21
C THR A 675 44.31 -44.32 -61.50
N PHE A 676 45.34 -43.50 -61.80
CA PHE A 676 45.31 -42.52 -62.89
C PHE A 676 44.84 -43.09 -64.22
N ASN A 677 45.37 -44.25 -64.65
CA ASN A 677 44.99 -44.89 -65.90
C ASN A 677 43.51 -45.35 -65.87
N ALA A 678 43.10 -46.02 -64.79
CA ALA A 678 41.72 -46.48 -64.60
C ALA A 678 40.71 -45.32 -64.50
N ASP A 679 41.04 -44.26 -63.76
CA ASP A 679 40.22 -43.05 -63.61
C ASP A 679 40.10 -42.30 -64.96
N THR A 680 41.17 -42.27 -65.76
CA THR A 680 41.18 -41.64 -67.09
C THR A 680 40.30 -42.43 -68.06
N VAL A 681 40.42 -43.76 -68.09
CA VAL A 681 39.54 -44.65 -68.88
C VAL A 681 38.07 -44.53 -68.42
N GLN A 682 37.81 -44.43 -67.12
CA GLN A 682 36.47 -44.23 -66.60
C GLN A 682 35.90 -42.86 -67.00
N ALA A 683 36.70 -41.79 -66.90
CA ALA A 683 36.30 -40.45 -67.32
C ALA A 683 36.01 -40.38 -68.82
N ARG A 684 36.80 -41.07 -69.66
CA ARG A 684 36.54 -41.26 -71.09
C ARG A 684 35.23 -41.98 -71.34
N ALA A 685 35.03 -43.17 -70.77
CA ALA A 685 33.81 -43.96 -70.97
C ALA A 685 32.55 -43.21 -70.54
N LEU A 686 32.62 -42.43 -69.45
CA LEU A 686 31.50 -41.60 -69.01
C LEU A 686 31.28 -40.35 -69.87
N TYR A 687 32.35 -39.74 -70.42
CA TYR A 687 32.23 -38.64 -71.39
C TYR A 687 31.61 -39.09 -72.71
N ASP A 688 32.03 -40.25 -73.23
CA ASP A 688 31.52 -40.81 -74.48
C ASP A 688 30.05 -41.28 -74.35
N ALA A 689 29.60 -41.59 -73.12
CA ALA A 689 28.21 -41.91 -72.80
C ALA A 689 27.28 -40.68 -72.65
N LEU A 690 27.82 -39.45 -72.66
CA LEU A 690 27.01 -38.23 -72.67
C LEU A 690 26.37 -38.01 -74.06
N SER A 691 25.20 -37.38 -74.11
CA SER A 691 24.69 -36.85 -75.38
C SER A 691 25.58 -35.71 -75.90
N LYS A 692 25.58 -35.48 -77.22
CA LYS A 692 26.37 -34.40 -77.84
C LYS A 692 26.10 -33.03 -77.20
N ASP A 693 24.83 -32.75 -76.88
CA ASP A 693 24.42 -31.50 -76.23
C ASP A 693 24.90 -31.38 -74.78
N MET A 694 25.25 -32.49 -74.12
CA MET A 694 25.82 -32.50 -72.78
C MET A 694 27.35 -32.52 -72.79
N GLN A 695 27.98 -33.10 -73.83
CA GLN A 695 29.44 -33.07 -74.02
C GLN A 695 29.97 -31.64 -74.13
N GLN A 696 29.23 -30.70 -74.74
CA GLN A 696 29.63 -29.30 -74.87
C GLN A 696 29.79 -28.57 -73.51
N TYR A 697 29.14 -29.06 -72.45
CA TYR A 697 29.22 -28.46 -71.12
C TYR A 697 30.42 -28.97 -70.31
N VAL A 698 31.14 -29.99 -70.79
CA VAL A 698 32.36 -30.52 -70.16
C VAL A 698 33.56 -29.63 -70.50
N THR A 699 33.62 -28.46 -69.88
CA THR A 699 34.60 -27.40 -70.19
C THR A 699 36.06 -27.76 -69.90
N ASN A 700 36.31 -28.81 -69.12
CA ASN A 700 37.66 -29.31 -68.80
C ASN A 700 38.08 -30.54 -69.64
N TYR A 701 37.39 -30.84 -70.73
CA TYR A 701 37.69 -31.97 -71.63
C TYR A 701 39.16 -32.04 -72.10
N ASN A 702 39.82 -30.89 -72.27
CA ASN A 702 41.24 -30.80 -72.60
C ASN A 702 42.16 -31.50 -71.57
N LEU A 703 41.77 -31.56 -70.28
CA LEU A 703 42.54 -32.26 -69.25
C LEU A 703 42.45 -33.79 -69.39
N LEU A 704 41.30 -34.31 -69.88
CA LEU A 704 41.14 -35.72 -70.22
C LEU A 704 42.04 -36.09 -71.39
N GLN A 705 42.03 -35.28 -72.46
CA GLN A 705 42.91 -35.48 -73.62
C GLN A 705 44.40 -35.43 -73.24
N ALA A 706 44.78 -34.52 -72.33
CA ALA A 706 46.15 -34.46 -71.82
C ALA A 706 46.52 -35.73 -71.02
N ALA A 707 45.62 -36.22 -70.16
CA ALA A 707 45.86 -37.45 -69.39
C ALA A 707 46.02 -38.68 -70.30
N GLU A 708 45.20 -38.80 -71.34
CA GLU A 708 45.29 -39.85 -72.37
C GLU A 708 46.62 -39.81 -73.12
N ALA A 709 47.10 -38.61 -73.48
CA ALA A 709 48.41 -38.43 -74.09
C ALA A 709 49.56 -38.83 -73.15
N SER A 710 49.46 -38.54 -71.85
CA SER A 710 50.46 -38.96 -70.85
C SER A 710 50.54 -40.49 -70.73
N ILE A 711 49.39 -41.18 -70.75
CA ILE A 711 49.32 -42.66 -70.73
C ILE A 711 49.94 -43.25 -72.00
N LEU A 712 49.61 -42.69 -73.17
CA LEU A 712 50.15 -43.15 -74.45
C LEU A 712 51.67 -43.00 -74.53
N GLY A 713 52.22 -41.89 -74.01
CA GLY A 713 53.67 -41.66 -73.95
C GLY A 713 54.42 -42.64 -73.03
N ALA A 714 53.79 -43.05 -71.93
CA ALA A 714 54.33 -44.05 -71.01
C ALA A 714 54.42 -45.47 -71.61
N GLY A 715 53.52 -45.79 -72.55
CA GLY A 715 53.32 -47.14 -73.09
C GLY A 715 54.55 -47.79 -73.73
N ASN A 716 55.53 -47.00 -74.22
CA ASN A 716 56.78 -47.58 -74.74
C ASN A 716 57.64 -48.18 -73.62
N VAL A 717 57.80 -47.47 -72.51
CA VAL A 717 58.59 -47.95 -71.36
C VAL A 717 57.87 -49.09 -70.66
N GLN A 718 56.55 -49.03 -70.55
CA GLN A 718 55.74 -50.15 -70.06
C GLN A 718 56.03 -51.42 -70.85
N ARG A 719 55.93 -51.37 -72.20
CA ARG A 719 56.21 -52.52 -73.07
C ARG A 719 57.62 -53.08 -72.88
N MET A 720 58.64 -52.22 -72.79
CA MET A 720 60.02 -52.67 -72.58
C MET A 720 60.20 -53.37 -71.21
N ILE A 721 59.44 -53.00 -70.18
CA ILE A 721 59.40 -53.69 -68.88
C ILE A 721 58.68 -55.03 -68.99
N ASP A 722 57.54 -55.10 -69.67
CA ASP A 722 56.77 -56.34 -69.85
C ASP A 722 57.52 -57.38 -70.72
N GLU A 723 58.40 -56.92 -71.61
CA GLU A 723 59.31 -57.75 -72.41
C GLU A 723 60.48 -58.35 -71.61
N LEU A 724 60.77 -57.87 -70.38
CA LEU A 724 61.91 -58.35 -69.59
C LEU A 724 62.00 -59.89 -69.45
N PRO A 725 60.92 -60.65 -69.21
CA PRO A 725 60.98 -62.11 -69.09
C PRO A 725 61.47 -62.85 -70.34
N THR A 726 61.43 -62.21 -71.53
CA THR A 726 61.90 -62.82 -72.79
C THR A 726 63.37 -62.52 -73.11
N VAL A 727 64.04 -61.71 -72.29
CA VAL A 727 65.40 -61.22 -72.56
C VAL A 727 66.44 -62.31 -72.24
N PRO A 728 67.37 -62.63 -73.17
CA PRO A 728 68.47 -63.56 -72.92
C PRO A 728 69.30 -63.16 -71.71
N ALA A 729 69.72 -64.14 -70.90
CA ALA A 729 70.35 -63.87 -69.61
C ALA A 729 71.65 -63.05 -69.69
N ASN A 730 72.40 -63.18 -70.80
CA ASN A 730 73.59 -62.39 -71.09
C ASN A 730 73.31 -60.93 -71.53
N GLN A 731 72.06 -60.61 -71.90
CA GLN A 731 71.62 -59.25 -72.24
C GLN A 731 70.75 -58.62 -71.14
N TYR A 732 70.34 -59.40 -70.13
CA TYR A 732 69.38 -59.01 -69.10
C TYR A 732 69.79 -57.75 -68.33
N ILE A 733 71.06 -57.67 -67.91
CA ILE A 733 71.62 -56.49 -67.23
C ILE A 733 71.51 -55.24 -68.11
N LYS A 734 72.01 -55.32 -69.35
CA LYS A 734 72.00 -54.21 -70.31
C LYS A 734 70.57 -53.74 -70.62
N ARG A 735 69.62 -54.67 -70.78
CA ARG A 735 68.21 -54.33 -71.07
C ARG A 735 67.56 -53.58 -69.92
N ILE A 736 67.88 -53.91 -68.67
CA ILE A 736 67.39 -53.16 -67.50
C ILE A 736 67.97 -51.73 -67.49
N GLU A 737 69.24 -51.56 -67.84
CA GLU A 737 69.86 -50.22 -67.98
C GLU A 737 69.22 -49.40 -69.12
N GLU A 738 68.94 -50.00 -70.27
CA GLU A 738 68.20 -49.38 -71.39
C GLU A 738 66.81 -48.92 -70.96
N ILE A 739 66.07 -49.76 -70.22
CA ILE A 739 64.73 -49.42 -69.72
C ILE A 739 64.79 -48.28 -68.70
N ARG A 740 65.78 -48.29 -67.79
CA ARG A 740 66.00 -47.20 -66.84
C ARG A 740 66.30 -45.89 -67.56
N ALA A 741 67.13 -45.91 -68.61
CA ALA A 741 67.40 -44.74 -69.44
C ALA A 741 66.12 -44.23 -70.13
N ALA A 742 65.34 -45.12 -70.74
CA ALA A 742 64.08 -44.77 -71.40
C ALA A 742 63.05 -44.20 -70.41
N TYR A 743 62.90 -44.78 -69.22
CA TYR A 743 62.06 -44.25 -68.14
C TYR A 743 62.49 -42.84 -67.71
N ASN A 744 63.80 -42.64 -67.49
CA ASN A 744 64.33 -41.35 -67.06
C ASN A 744 64.17 -40.25 -68.13
N ALA A 745 64.10 -40.62 -69.41
CA ALA A 745 63.88 -39.70 -70.53
C ALA A 745 62.42 -39.26 -70.71
N LEU A 746 61.45 -39.95 -70.08
CA LEU A 746 60.03 -39.55 -70.14
C LEU A 746 59.78 -38.24 -69.37
N PRO A 747 58.88 -37.37 -69.86
CA PRO A 747 58.25 -36.29 -69.09
C PRO A 747 57.64 -36.79 -67.77
N LYS A 748 57.55 -35.91 -66.76
CA LYS A 748 57.24 -36.32 -65.38
C LYS A 748 55.85 -36.94 -65.21
N ASP A 749 54.86 -36.43 -65.94
CA ASP A 749 53.51 -36.98 -66.06
C ASP A 749 53.52 -38.38 -66.69
N GLN A 750 54.30 -38.58 -67.76
CA GLN A 750 54.45 -39.87 -68.42
C GLN A 750 55.19 -40.89 -67.54
N GLN A 751 56.20 -40.46 -66.78
CA GLN A 751 56.88 -41.31 -65.78
C GLN A 751 55.88 -41.90 -64.76
N TYR A 752 54.94 -41.09 -64.26
CA TYR A 752 53.94 -41.58 -63.30
C TYR A 752 52.93 -42.55 -63.94
N ALA A 753 52.65 -42.42 -65.25
CA ALA A 753 51.76 -43.31 -65.97
C ALA A 753 52.38 -44.68 -66.34
N VAL A 754 53.65 -44.96 -66.02
CA VAL A 754 54.28 -46.28 -66.19
C VAL A 754 53.86 -47.22 -65.04
N GLU A 755 52.73 -47.92 -65.20
CA GLU A 755 52.12 -48.74 -64.14
C GLU A 755 53.01 -49.87 -63.63
N ASN A 756 53.75 -50.52 -64.53
CA ASN A 756 54.67 -51.62 -64.21
C ASN A 756 56.07 -51.15 -63.77
N TYR A 757 56.28 -49.85 -63.52
CA TYR A 757 57.57 -49.31 -63.05
C TYR A 757 58.13 -50.02 -61.80
N LYS A 758 57.24 -50.50 -60.91
CA LYS A 758 57.66 -51.29 -59.73
C LYS A 758 58.39 -52.59 -60.12
N THR A 759 58.00 -53.23 -61.21
CA THR A 759 58.67 -54.43 -61.75
C THR A 759 60.12 -54.10 -62.13
N LEU A 760 60.37 -52.96 -62.79
CA LEU A 760 61.73 -52.50 -63.09
C LEU A 760 62.57 -52.33 -61.81
N GLN A 761 62.03 -51.65 -60.78
CA GLN A 761 62.75 -51.45 -59.52
C GLN A 761 63.09 -52.76 -58.80
N GLU A 762 62.22 -53.76 -58.90
CA GLU A 762 62.44 -55.09 -58.33
C GLU A 762 63.53 -55.85 -59.10
N GLN A 763 63.54 -55.79 -60.44
CA GLN A 763 64.59 -56.42 -61.25
C GLN A 763 65.96 -55.73 -61.08
N GLU A 764 66.01 -54.40 -61.00
CA GLU A 764 67.24 -53.64 -60.67
C GLU A 764 67.85 -54.09 -59.34
N LYS A 765 67.00 -54.30 -58.32
CA LYS A 765 67.43 -54.80 -57.01
C LYS A 765 67.98 -56.22 -57.10
N ILE A 766 67.39 -57.08 -57.95
CA ILE A 766 67.85 -58.45 -58.17
C ILE A 766 69.23 -58.45 -58.85
N ILE A 767 69.45 -57.64 -59.90
CA ILE A 767 70.72 -57.65 -60.65
C ILE A 767 71.86 -56.88 -59.99
N LYS A 768 71.59 -55.98 -59.03
CA LYS A 768 72.64 -55.16 -58.38
C LYS A 768 73.86 -55.95 -57.85
N PRO A 769 73.72 -57.07 -57.10
CA PRO A 769 74.87 -57.88 -56.71
C PRO A 769 75.48 -58.68 -57.89
N VAL A 770 74.68 -59.05 -58.90
CA VAL A 770 75.15 -59.72 -60.13
C VAL A 770 76.14 -58.84 -60.88
N ILE A 771 75.80 -57.56 -61.09
CA ILE A 771 76.67 -56.57 -61.74
C ILE A 771 78.03 -56.50 -61.03
N SER A 772 78.04 -56.51 -59.69
CA SER A 772 79.29 -56.48 -58.92
C SER A 772 80.14 -57.75 -59.13
N VAL A 773 79.52 -58.93 -59.19
CA VAL A 773 80.23 -60.20 -59.38
C VAL A 773 80.77 -60.29 -60.81
N VAL A 774 79.93 -59.99 -61.81
CA VAL A 774 80.30 -59.92 -63.23
C VAL A 774 81.52 -59.03 -63.45
N ASN A 775 81.47 -57.79 -62.95
CA ASN A 775 82.56 -56.81 -63.11
C ASN A 775 83.87 -57.23 -62.43
N GLU A 776 83.82 -58.06 -61.38
CA GLU A 776 85.03 -58.59 -60.74
C GLU A 776 85.55 -59.87 -61.43
N ILE A 777 84.66 -60.71 -61.99
CA ILE A 777 85.05 -61.85 -62.84
C ILE A 777 85.83 -61.36 -64.06
N ASP A 778 85.36 -60.31 -64.76
CA ASP A 778 86.06 -59.76 -65.94
C ASP A 778 87.48 -59.24 -65.61
N LYS A 779 87.72 -58.84 -64.36
CA LYS A 779 89.04 -58.35 -63.90
C LYS A 779 89.99 -59.48 -63.48
N LEU A 780 89.51 -60.69 -63.18
CA LEU A 780 90.31 -61.79 -62.61
C LEU A 780 91.60 -62.05 -63.39
N MET A 781 91.49 -62.06 -64.73
CA MET A 781 92.60 -62.31 -65.67
C MET A 781 93.74 -61.29 -65.61
N THR A 782 93.55 -60.15 -64.93
CA THR A 782 94.56 -59.07 -64.80
C THR A 782 95.06 -58.88 -63.36
N SER A 783 94.62 -59.71 -62.42
CA SER A 783 94.99 -59.60 -61.00
C SER A 783 96.44 -59.99 -60.73
N LYS A 784 97.19 -59.14 -60.02
CA LYS A 784 98.53 -59.46 -59.48
C LYS A 784 98.53 -60.60 -58.44
N ASN A 785 97.40 -60.82 -57.76
CA ASN A 785 97.23 -61.89 -56.78
C ASN A 785 95.95 -62.65 -57.13
N MET A 786 96.07 -63.52 -58.14
CA MET A 786 94.94 -64.18 -58.78
C MET A 786 94.18 -65.10 -57.82
N ASP A 787 94.87 -65.88 -56.97
CA ASP A 787 94.23 -66.73 -55.94
C ASP A 787 93.39 -65.91 -54.96
N SER A 788 93.95 -64.86 -54.34
CA SER A 788 93.21 -64.05 -53.37
C SER A 788 91.98 -63.37 -53.96
N GLN A 789 92.05 -62.91 -55.22
CA GLN A 789 90.89 -62.33 -55.90
C GLN A 789 89.90 -63.41 -56.36
N TYR A 790 90.35 -64.54 -56.89
CA TYR A 790 89.51 -65.69 -57.24
C TYR A 790 88.67 -66.15 -56.04
N GLN A 791 89.28 -66.33 -54.87
CA GLN A 791 88.59 -66.73 -53.64
C GLN A 791 87.55 -65.70 -53.16
N LYS A 792 87.76 -64.40 -53.40
CA LYS A 792 86.77 -63.35 -53.10
C LYS A 792 85.62 -63.36 -54.09
N VAL A 793 85.91 -63.49 -55.38
CA VAL A 793 84.90 -63.52 -56.45
C VAL A 793 84.06 -64.78 -56.36
N LEU A 794 84.66 -65.94 -56.08
CA LEU A 794 83.95 -67.19 -55.83
C LEU A 794 82.99 -67.06 -54.65
N LYS A 795 83.45 -66.56 -53.50
CA LYS A 795 82.57 -66.28 -52.34
C LYS A 795 81.45 -65.29 -52.67
N ALA A 796 81.72 -64.27 -53.48
CA ALA A 796 80.69 -63.31 -53.91
C ALA A 796 79.66 -63.95 -54.85
N TYR A 797 80.10 -64.86 -55.73
CA TYR A 797 79.26 -65.64 -56.65
C TYR A 797 78.42 -66.71 -55.92
N ASP A 798 78.98 -67.39 -54.92
CA ASP A 798 78.28 -68.37 -54.09
C ASP A 798 77.15 -67.74 -53.26
N ASN A 799 77.38 -66.51 -52.79
CA ASN A 799 76.39 -65.69 -52.09
C ASN A 799 75.23 -65.17 -52.99
N LEU A 800 75.33 -65.32 -54.32
CA LEU A 800 74.21 -65.03 -55.21
C LEU A 800 73.13 -66.12 -55.10
N THR A 801 71.86 -65.73 -55.25
CA THR A 801 70.77 -66.71 -55.39
C THR A 801 70.84 -67.45 -56.74
N ALA A 802 70.16 -68.59 -56.86
CA ALA A 802 70.09 -69.35 -58.12
C ALA A 802 69.55 -68.51 -59.30
N THR A 803 68.62 -67.59 -59.06
CA THR A 803 68.13 -66.64 -60.07
C THR A 803 69.19 -65.62 -60.46
N GLN A 804 69.94 -65.10 -59.48
CA GLN A 804 71.02 -64.13 -59.72
C GLN A 804 72.20 -64.73 -60.48
N ARG A 805 72.60 -65.98 -60.17
CA ARG A 805 73.67 -66.67 -60.90
C ARG A 805 73.39 -66.81 -62.39
N ARG A 806 72.12 -67.07 -62.79
CA ARG A 806 71.74 -67.13 -64.22
C ARG A 806 72.10 -65.88 -65.01
N TYR A 807 72.18 -64.71 -64.37
CA TYR A 807 72.52 -63.44 -65.02
C TYR A 807 74.03 -63.12 -65.01
N VAL A 808 74.88 -64.01 -64.47
CA VAL A 808 76.35 -63.88 -64.49
C VAL A 808 76.87 -64.44 -65.82
N TYR A 809 76.91 -63.61 -66.86
CA TYR A 809 77.24 -64.06 -68.22
C TYR A 809 78.67 -64.64 -68.38
N ASN A 810 79.58 -64.35 -67.44
CA ASN A 810 80.98 -64.74 -67.46
C ASN A 810 81.34 -65.83 -66.43
N GLU A 811 80.34 -66.52 -65.84
CA GLU A 811 80.56 -67.59 -64.85
C GLU A 811 81.53 -68.69 -65.30
N GLN A 812 81.60 -68.98 -66.60
CA GLN A 812 82.46 -70.02 -67.17
C GLN A 812 83.95 -69.68 -67.04
N LEU A 813 84.30 -68.38 -67.04
CA LEU A 813 85.67 -67.94 -66.77
C LEU A 813 86.07 -68.26 -65.33
N LEU A 814 85.17 -68.02 -64.37
CA LEU A 814 85.39 -68.36 -62.96
C LEU A 814 85.58 -69.88 -62.81
N LEU A 815 84.64 -70.69 -63.30
CA LEU A 815 84.72 -72.15 -63.18
C LEU A 815 85.98 -72.76 -63.82
N SER A 816 86.50 -72.18 -64.90
CA SER A 816 87.70 -72.68 -65.59
C SER A 816 88.99 -72.63 -64.76
N LEU A 817 89.06 -71.74 -63.75
CA LEU A 817 90.29 -71.48 -62.98
C LEU A 817 90.48 -72.41 -61.78
N ASP A 818 89.48 -73.23 -61.43
CA ASP A 818 89.52 -74.09 -60.23
C ASP A 818 90.72 -75.05 -60.23
N ASN A 819 91.05 -75.65 -61.37
CA ASN A 819 92.20 -76.56 -61.50
C ASN A 819 93.54 -75.83 -61.40
N VAL A 820 93.65 -74.60 -61.91
CA VAL A 820 94.85 -73.75 -61.78
C VAL A 820 95.13 -73.47 -60.30
N ILE A 821 94.09 -73.13 -59.53
CA ILE A 821 94.20 -72.80 -58.11
C ILE A 821 94.55 -74.04 -57.27
N LYS A 822 93.98 -75.21 -57.56
CA LYS A 822 94.37 -76.48 -56.89
C LYS A 822 95.87 -76.75 -57.06
N VAL A 823 96.39 -76.68 -58.29
CA VAL A 823 97.82 -76.92 -58.55
C VAL A 823 98.69 -75.87 -57.85
N TYR A 824 98.30 -74.59 -57.88
CA TYR A 824 98.98 -73.53 -57.14
C TYR A 824 99.07 -73.85 -55.64
N GLN A 825 97.97 -74.28 -55.02
CA GLN A 825 97.93 -74.65 -53.60
C GLN A 825 98.80 -75.88 -53.30
N SER A 826 98.75 -76.92 -54.16
CA SER A 826 99.58 -78.11 -54.01
C SER A 826 101.08 -77.80 -54.11
N ILE A 827 101.51 -76.91 -55.00
CA ILE A 827 102.90 -76.43 -55.08
C ILE A 827 103.30 -75.66 -53.82
N ALA A 828 102.42 -74.80 -53.29
CA ALA A 828 102.67 -74.03 -52.06
C ALA A 828 102.76 -74.92 -50.80
N ALA A 829 102.25 -76.15 -50.85
CA ALA A 829 102.26 -77.09 -49.74
C ALA A 829 103.56 -77.92 -49.62
N LEU A 830 104.44 -77.92 -50.63
CA LEU A 830 105.66 -78.74 -50.67
C LEU A 830 106.67 -78.33 -49.58
N LYS A 831 107.04 -79.26 -48.68
CA LYS A 831 108.01 -79.01 -47.60
C LYS A 831 109.14 -80.04 -47.54
N PRO A 832 110.42 -79.63 -47.65
CA PRO A 832 111.60 -80.52 -47.58
C PRO A 832 111.70 -81.44 -46.36
N SER A 833 111.02 -81.10 -45.25
CA SER A 833 110.97 -81.90 -44.02
C SER A 833 110.08 -83.13 -44.10
N ASP A 834 109.21 -83.24 -45.11
CA ASP A 834 108.19 -84.28 -45.13
C ASP A 834 108.78 -85.64 -45.51
N LYS A 835 108.35 -86.69 -44.80
CA LYS A 835 108.85 -88.07 -45.01
C LYS A 835 108.56 -88.61 -46.43
N LEU A 836 107.57 -88.06 -47.11
CA LEU A 836 107.18 -88.41 -48.48
C LEU A 836 107.46 -87.26 -49.48
N TYR A 837 108.34 -86.31 -49.13
CA TYR A 837 108.58 -85.08 -49.91
C TYR A 837 108.79 -85.33 -51.42
N PHE A 838 109.60 -86.32 -51.80
CA PHE A 838 109.82 -86.67 -53.21
C PHE A 838 108.57 -87.22 -53.91
N GLY A 839 107.77 -88.05 -53.23
CA GLY A 839 106.49 -88.52 -53.77
C GLY A 839 105.45 -87.40 -53.89
N MET A 840 105.50 -86.40 -53.00
CA MET A 840 104.68 -85.20 -53.11
C MET A 840 105.10 -84.36 -54.34
N ILE A 841 106.40 -84.10 -54.54
CA ILE A 841 106.91 -83.40 -55.74
C ILE A 841 106.43 -84.08 -57.02
N GLU A 842 106.58 -85.40 -57.11
CA GLU A 842 106.17 -86.20 -58.28
C GLU A 842 104.64 -86.16 -58.50
N SER A 843 103.84 -86.13 -57.43
CA SER A 843 102.38 -85.94 -57.52
C SER A 843 102.00 -84.53 -58.00
N VAL A 844 102.63 -83.49 -57.42
CA VAL A 844 102.34 -82.09 -57.77
C VAL A 844 102.75 -81.78 -59.21
N ARG A 845 103.86 -82.36 -59.69
CA ARG A 845 104.25 -82.34 -61.10
C ARG A 845 103.18 -82.96 -62.00
N LYS A 846 102.63 -84.13 -61.64
CA LYS A 846 101.56 -84.79 -62.40
C LYS A 846 100.29 -83.94 -62.46
N ASP A 847 99.90 -83.31 -61.36
CA ASP A 847 98.73 -82.42 -61.31
C ASP A 847 98.95 -81.17 -62.17
N TYR A 848 100.12 -80.53 -62.06
CA TYR A 848 100.53 -79.43 -62.94
C TYR A 848 100.51 -79.85 -64.41
N ASP A 849 100.96 -81.06 -64.72
CA ASP A 849 101.03 -81.51 -66.10
C ASP A 849 99.69 -81.84 -66.75
N SER A 850 98.65 -82.08 -65.94
CA SER A 850 97.26 -82.26 -66.39
C SER A 850 96.57 -80.96 -66.83
N LEU A 851 97.12 -79.80 -66.49
CA LEU A 851 96.58 -78.50 -66.88
C LEU A 851 96.75 -78.22 -68.39
N SER A 852 95.84 -77.41 -68.96
CA SER A 852 96.00 -76.91 -70.33
C SER A 852 97.25 -76.04 -70.47
N THR A 853 97.78 -75.87 -71.68
CA THR A 853 98.96 -75.01 -71.93
C THR A 853 98.76 -73.57 -71.42
N VAL A 854 97.54 -73.04 -71.50
CA VAL A 854 97.19 -71.71 -70.98
C VAL A 854 97.15 -71.72 -69.45
N ASP A 855 96.61 -72.78 -68.86
CA ASP A 855 96.49 -72.92 -67.41
C ASP A 855 97.83 -73.16 -66.70
N LYS A 856 98.76 -73.90 -67.34
CA LYS A 856 100.15 -74.06 -66.89
C LYS A 856 100.89 -72.72 -66.75
N GLN A 857 100.60 -71.75 -67.62
CA GLN A 857 101.16 -70.39 -67.54
C GLN A 857 100.56 -69.54 -66.41
N ARG A 858 99.36 -69.90 -65.93
CA ARG A 858 98.64 -69.15 -64.87
C ARG A 858 99.06 -69.57 -63.45
N VAL A 859 99.74 -70.71 -63.29
CA VAL A 859 100.28 -71.18 -62.00
C VAL A 859 101.54 -70.39 -61.63
N SER A 860 101.34 -69.23 -60.99
CA SER A 860 102.41 -68.25 -60.77
C SER A 860 103.52 -68.67 -59.79
N ASN A 861 103.32 -69.72 -58.99
CA ASN A 861 104.34 -70.26 -58.08
C ASN A 861 105.10 -71.47 -58.62
N TYR A 862 104.95 -71.82 -59.91
CA TYR A 862 105.60 -72.97 -60.56
C TYR A 862 107.12 -73.07 -60.33
N ASN A 863 107.81 -71.93 -60.16
CA ASN A 863 109.25 -71.90 -59.84
C ASN A 863 109.61 -72.68 -58.56
N ILE A 864 108.70 -72.79 -57.57
CA ILE A 864 108.91 -73.57 -56.34
C ILE A 864 108.99 -75.07 -56.66
N LEU A 865 108.16 -75.57 -57.59
CA LEU A 865 108.20 -76.96 -58.03
C LEU A 865 109.51 -77.27 -58.75
N LEU A 866 109.98 -76.38 -59.63
CA LEU A 866 111.27 -76.52 -60.32
C LEU A 866 112.46 -76.58 -59.33
N GLU A 867 112.46 -75.73 -58.30
CA GLU A 867 113.49 -75.76 -57.24
C GLU A 867 113.45 -77.08 -56.46
N ALA A 868 112.25 -77.54 -56.09
CA ALA A 868 112.04 -78.79 -55.36
C ALA A 868 112.53 -80.02 -56.15
N GLU A 869 112.27 -80.08 -57.46
CA GLU A 869 112.72 -81.14 -58.36
C GLU A 869 114.24 -81.15 -58.55
N LYS A 870 114.86 -79.98 -58.70
CA LYS A 870 116.32 -79.85 -58.78
C LYS A 870 116.97 -80.43 -57.51
N ASN A 871 116.48 -80.02 -56.34
CA ASN A 871 116.98 -80.50 -55.05
C ASN A 871 116.77 -82.01 -54.88
N MET A 872 115.64 -82.56 -55.34
CA MET A 872 115.40 -84.00 -55.37
C MET A 872 116.44 -84.74 -56.23
N SER A 873 116.81 -84.20 -57.40
CA SER A 873 117.82 -84.79 -58.28
C SER A 873 119.22 -84.78 -57.64
N GLU A 874 119.60 -83.69 -56.97
CA GLU A 874 120.87 -83.58 -56.25
C GLU A 874 120.97 -84.57 -55.07
N VAL A 875 119.88 -84.75 -54.30
CA VAL A 875 119.81 -85.79 -53.25
C VAL A 875 119.94 -87.19 -53.84
N LYS A 876 119.15 -87.52 -54.88
CA LYS A 876 119.18 -88.84 -55.55
C LYS A 876 120.61 -89.16 -56.04
N LYS A 877 121.35 -88.16 -56.57
CA LYS A 877 122.75 -88.31 -56.98
C LYS A 877 123.69 -88.62 -55.81
N ILE A 878 123.59 -87.91 -54.68
CA ILE A 878 124.46 -88.12 -53.50
C ILE A 878 124.20 -89.47 -52.85
N VAL A 879 122.93 -89.89 -52.75
CA VAL A 879 122.57 -91.24 -52.30
C VAL A 879 123.24 -92.30 -53.18
N GLY A 880 123.25 -92.11 -54.50
CA GLY A 880 123.98 -92.97 -55.43
C GLY A 880 125.48 -93.00 -55.22
N ILE A 881 126.12 -91.85 -55.01
CA ILE A 881 127.58 -91.75 -54.73
C ILE A 881 127.93 -92.52 -53.44
N ILE A 882 127.15 -92.35 -52.37
CA ILE A 882 127.39 -93.04 -51.09
C ILE A 882 127.17 -94.56 -51.23
N ALA A 883 126.17 -94.99 -52.01
CA ALA A 883 125.93 -96.40 -52.28
C ALA A 883 127.02 -97.06 -53.14
N GLY A 884 127.76 -96.28 -53.94
CA GLY A 884 128.85 -96.75 -54.78
C GLY A 884 130.20 -96.90 -54.06
N LEU A 885 130.30 -96.57 -52.77
CA LEU A 885 131.53 -96.68 -51.99
C LEU A 885 131.91 -98.16 -51.78
N ASN A 886 132.94 -98.62 -52.51
CA ASN A 886 133.45 -99.99 -52.43
C ASN A 886 134.81 -100.02 -51.70
N PRO A 887 134.90 -100.62 -50.50
CA PRO A 887 136.16 -100.75 -49.77
C PRO A 887 137.29 -101.36 -50.60
N ALA A 888 137.02 -102.38 -51.40
CA ALA A 888 138.04 -103.06 -52.23
C ALA A 888 138.57 -102.23 -53.42
N SER A 889 138.11 -100.98 -53.60
CA SER A 889 138.63 -100.10 -54.65
C SER A 889 139.98 -99.51 -54.28
N SER A 890 140.94 -99.51 -55.20
CA SER A 890 142.22 -98.81 -55.04
C SER A 890 142.06 -97.29 -54.86
N THR A 891 140.90 -96.72 -55.22
CA THR A 891 140.57 -95.30 -55.03
C THR A 891 139.68 -95.03 -53.82
N TYR A 892 139.30 -96.05 -53.03
CA TYR A 892 138.27 -95.96 -51.98
C TYR A 892 138.46 -94.78 -51.02
N ILE A 893 139.70 -94.53 -50.59
CA ILE A 893 140.07 -93.40 -49.72
C ILE A 893 139.63 -92.04 -50.32
N GLN A 894 139.87 -91.86 -51.62
CA GLN A 894 139.49 -90.63 -52.34
C GLN A 894 137.99 -90.60 -52.64
N ASP A 895 137.37 -91.75 -52.92
CA ASP A 895 135.92 -91.84 -53.20
C ASP A 895 135.09 -91.48 -51.97
N VAL A 896 135.51 -91.91 -50.77
CA VAL A 896 134.91 -91.52 -49.48
C VAL A 896 135.04 -90.02 -49.24
N ALA A 897 136.21 -89.42 -49.52
CA ALA A 897 136.40 -87.97 -49.42
C ALA A 897 135.51 -87.19 -50.41
N ASN A 898 135.40 -87.67 -51.64
CA ASN A 898 134.53 -87.09 -52.67
C ASN A 898 133.04 -87.17 -52.30
N ALA A 899 132.60 -88.32 -51.76
CA ALA A 899 131.23 -88.52 -51.26
C ALA A 899 130.90 -87.58 -50.10
N SER A 900 131.85 -87.39 -49.17
CA SER A 900 131.75 -86.45 -48.06
C SER A 900 131.62 -85.00 -48.54
N ALA A 901 132.44 -84.59 -49.51
CA ALA A 901 132.36 -83.26 -50.11
C ALA A 901 131.01 -83.04 -50.83
N ALA A 902 130.53 -84.03 -51.59
CA ALA A 902 129.24 -83.98 -52.29
C ALA A 902 128.07 -83.83 -51.31
N TYR A 903 128.04 -84.62 -50.22
CA TYR A 903 127.02 -84.47 -49.17
C TYR A 903 127.08 -83.11 -48.46
N LYS A 904 128.29 -82.59 -48.20
CA LYS A 904 128.48 -81.27 -47.56
C LYS A 904 127.98 -80.13 -48.45
N ALA A 905 128.11 -80.24 -49.78
CA ALA A 905 127.69 -79.23 -50.75
C ALA A 905 126.17 -79.14 -51.01
N LEU A 906 125.39 -80.15 -50.61
CA LEU A 906 123.93 -80.18 -50.74
C LEU A 906 123.23 -79.05 -49.96
N ASP A 907 122.07 -78.56 -50.40
CA ASP A 907 121.25 -77.60 -49.63
C ASP A 907 120.86 -78.20 -48.27
N SER A 908 121.07 -77.43 -47.19
CA SER A 908 120.85 -77.87 -45.81
C SER A 908 119.40 -78.30 -45.54
N LYS A 909 118.41 -77.77 -46.26
CA LYS A 909 116.98 -78.13 -46.16
C LYS A 909 116.71 -79.58 -46.58
N VAL A 910 117.52 -80.15 -47.48
CA VAL A 910 117.30 -81.50 -48.04
C VAL A 910 118.35 -82.54 -47.63
N LYS A 911 119.37 -82.17 -46.84
CA LYS A 911 120.36 -83.12 -46.29
C LYS A 911 119.72 -84.29 -45.54
N GLY A 912 118.63 -84.04 -44.80
CA GLY A 912 117.86 -85.07 -44.10
C GLY A 912 117.19 -86.12 -45.00
N GLN A 913 117.15 -85.91 -46.31
CA GLN A 913 116.61 -86.86 -47.30
C GLN A 913 117.69 -87.82 -47.86
N VAL A 914 118.96 -87.69 -47.45
CA VAL A 914 120.04 -88.62 -47.84
C VAL A 914 120.03 -89.84 -46.91
N LEU A 915 119.15 -90.80 -47.22
CA LEU A 915 118.80 -91.91 -46.31
C LEU A 915 119.96 -92.87 -45.97
N ASN A 916 121.02 -92.93 -46.78
CA ASN A 916 122.18 -93.80 -46.56
C ASN A 916 123.40 -93.07 -45.96
N TYR A 917 123.24 -91.87 -45.41
CA TYR A 917 124.33 -91.07 -44.85
C TYR A 917 125.17 -91.81 -43.77
N ASP A 918 124.55 -92.70 -42.98
CA ASP A 918 125.29 -93.49 -41.99
C ASP A 918 126.34 -94.44 -42.60
N ALA A 919 126.15 -94.89 -43.85
CA ALA A 919 127.14 -95.70 -44.56
C ALA A 919 128.39 -94.88 -44.92
N LEU A 920 128.20 -93.64 -45.40
CA LEU A 920 129.30 -92.69 -45.64
C LEU A 920 130.07 -92.40 -44.34
N LYS A 921 129.35 -92.14 -43.25
CA LYS A 921 129.93 -91.86 -41.94
C LYS A 921 130.76 -93.03 -41.37
N LYS A 922 130.36 -94.28 -41.66
CA LYS A 922 131.18 -95.46 -41.36
C LYS A 922 132.45 -95.48 -42.24
N ALA A 923 132.30 -95.28 -43.54
CA ALA A 923 133.42 -95.31 -44.49
C ALA A 923 134.50 -94.25 -44.18
N GLU A 924 134.09 -93.02 -43.81
CA GLU A 924 135.00 -91.96 -43.35
C GLU A 924 135.86 -92.40 -42.15
N LYS A 925 135.26 -93.13 -41.20
CA LYS A 925 135.94 -93.61 -39.99
C LYS A 925 136.95 -94.71 -40.32
N ASP A 926 136.59 -95.65 -41.20
CA ASP A 926 137.46 -96.76 -41.60
C ASP A 926 138.68 -96.23 -42.38
N VAL A 927 138.47 -95.34 -43.34
CA VAL A 927 139.56 -94.66 -44.10
C VAL A 927 140.51 -93.90 -43.18
N ALA A 928 140.01 -93.22 -42.15
CA ALA A 928 140.83 -92.48 -41.20
C ALA A 928 141.71 -93.38 -40.30
N ALA A 929 141.38 -94.67 -40.15
CA ALA A 929 142.24 -95.64 -39.48
C ALA A 929 143.39 -96.09 -40.40
N VAL A 930 143.05 -96.49 -41.63
CA VAL A 930 144.01 -96.93 -42.67
C VAL A 930 145.10 -95.89 -42.93
N LEU A 931 144.71 -94.62 -43.12
CA LEU A 931 145.65 -93.54 -43.45
C LEU A 931 146.74 -93.33 -42.40
N LYS A 932 146.49 -93.63 -41.12
CA LYS A 932 147.53 -93.55 -40.07
C LYS A 932 148.66 -94.54 -40.30
N VAL A 933 148.33 -95.73 -40.78
CA VAL A 933 149.29 -96.81 -41.04
C VAL A 933 150.04 -96.55 -42.34
N VAL A 934 149.32 -96.17 -43.40
CA VAL A 934 149.91 -95.76 -44.68
C VAL A 934 151.00 -94.71 -44.46
N ASN A 935 150.71 -93.67 -43.68
CA ASN A 935 151.69 -92.61 -43.40
C ASN A 935 152.87 -93.14 -42.59
N ALA A 936 152.64 -93.96 -41.56
CA ALA A 936 153.72 -94.56 -40.75
C ALA A 936 154.67 -95.45 -41.56
N ILE A 937 154.19 -96.13 -42.61
CA ILE A 937 155.01 -96.93 -43.54
C ILE A 937 155.76 -96.03 -44.53
N GLY A 938 155.17 -94.91 -44.96
CA GLY A 938 155.82 -93.93 -45.83
C GLY A 938 157.02 -93.21 -45.18
N GLU A 939 157.12 -93.23 -43.85
CA GLU A 939 158.20 -92.61 -43.06
C GLU A 939 159.35 -93.58 -42.68
N LEU A 940 159.40 -94.76 -43.30
CA LEU A 940 160.47 -95.74 -43.12
C LEU A 940 161.69 -95.37 -43.97
N ASP A 941 162.84 -95.21 -43.32
CA ASP A 941 164.11 -94.81 -43.92
C ASP A 941 165.17 -95.89 -43.61
N PRO A 942 165.62 -96.67 -44.61
CA PRO A 942 166.58 -97.77 -44.43
C PRO A 942 167.94 -97.37 -43.85
N ASP A 943 168.40 -96.15 -44.13
CA ASP A 943 169.70 -95.65 -43.65
C ASP A 943 169.62 -95.13 -42.20
N ALA A 944 168.41 -94.97 -41.66
CA ALA A 944 168.21 -94.46 -40.32
C ALA A 944 168.62 -95.49 -39.24
N LYS A 945 169.40 -95.05 -38.25
CA LYS A 945 169.71 -95.83 -37.03
C LYS A 945 168.49 -96.32 -36.22
N THR A 946 167.29 -95.82 -36.54
CA THR A 946 166.02 -96.22 -35.89
C THR A 946 165.11 -97.02 -36.82
N PHE A 947 165.58 -97.39 -38.01
CA PHE A 947 164.83 -98.08 -39.06
C PHE A 947 164.08 -99.30 -38.52
N GLU A 948 164.78 -100.25 -37.93
CA GLU A 948 164.19 -101.45 -37.30
C GLU A 948 163.06 -101.10 -36.31
N LYS A 949 163.29 -100.10 -35.44
CA LYS A 949 162.29 -99.67 -34.45
C LYS A 949 161.07 -98.99 -35.11
N LYS A 950 161.26 -98.24 -36.20
CA LYS A 950 160.16 -97.65 -36.97
C LYS A 950 159.41 -98.70 -37.77
N VAL A 951 160.10 -99.66 -38.40
CA VAL A 951 159.54 -100.81 -39.10
C VAL A 951 158.63 -101.61 -38.16
N LEU A 952 159.11 -101.92 -36.95
CA LEU A 952 158.32 -102.57 -35.90
C LEU A 952 157.13 -101.72 -35.42
N ALA A 953 157.25 -100.39 -35.37
CA ALA A 953 156.15 -99.51 -34.99
C ALA A 953 155.07 -99.41 -36.08
N ALA A 954 155.47 -99.35 -37.35
CA ALA A 954 154.59 -99.37 -38.50
C ALA A 954 153.88 -100.73 -38.63
N GLN A 955 154.59 -101.84 -38.40
CA GLN A 955 153.99 -103.18 -38.29
C GLN A 955 152.98 -103.26 -37.15
N LYS A 956 153.30 -102.77 -35.95
CA LYS A 956 152.33 -102.73 -34.84
C LYS A 956 151.08 -101.89 -35.15
N LEU A 957 151.22 -100.81 -35.93
CA LEU A 957 150.09 -100.00 -36.38
C LEU A 957 149.26 -100.73 -37.46
N TYR A 958 149.90 -101.47 -38.35
CA TYR A 958 149.26 -102.34 -39.34
C TYR A 958 148.52 -103.52 -38.68
N ASP A 959 149.14 -104.19 -37.72
CA ASP A 959 148.55 -105.30 -36.93
C ASP A 959 147.32 -104.86 -36.12
N ALA A 960 147.17 -103.57 -35.85
CA ALA A 960 146.03 -103.00 -35.13
C ALA A 960 144.83 -102.64 -36.03
N LEU A 961 144.97 -102.76 -37.35
CA LEU A 961 143.87 -102.63 -38.31
C LEU A 961 143.07 -103.95 -38.41
N THR A 962 141.79 -103.87 -38.80
CA THR A 962 141.05 -105.09 -39.21
C THR A 962 141.61 -105.64 -40.52
N LEU A 963 141.35 -106.91 -40.86
CA LEU A 963 141.80 -107.49 -42.12
C LEU A 963 141.36 -106.66 -43.34
N GLU A 964 140.12 -106.17 -43.36
CA GLU A 964 139.63 -105.33 -44.46
C GLU A 964 140.25 -103.92 -44.48
N GLN A 965 140.81 -103.46 -43.36
CA GLN A 965 141.55 -102.20 -43.28
C GLN A 965 143.04 -102.39 -43.64
N GLN A 966 143.62 -103.55 -43.31
CA GLN A 966 144.98 -103.94 -43.67
C GLN A 966 145.18 -103.99 -45.19
N ASP A 967 144.23 -104.58 -45.91
CA ASP A 967 144.22 -104.65 -47.39
C ASP A 967 144.25 -103.25 -48.06
N LEU A 968 143.82 -102.20 -47.36
CA LEU A 968 143.77 -100.82 -47.86
C LEU A 968 145.08 -100.04 -47.64
N VAL A 969 146.04 -100.62 -46.92
CA VAL A 969 147.37 -100.03 -46.73
C VAL A 969 148.22 -100.34 -47.96
N TYR A 970 148.02 -99.58 -49.03
CA TYR A 970 148.62 -99.84 -50.35
C TYR A 970 150.15 -99.94 -50.35
N ASN A 971 150.85 -99.31 -49.40
CA ASN A 971 152.29 -99.34 -49.27
C ASN A 971 152.80 -100.45 -48.32
N TYR A 972 151.93 -101.34 -47.83
CA TYR A 972 152.29 -102.44 -46.93
C TYR A 972 153.44 -103.32 -47.45
N ARG A 973 153.58 -103.46 -48.77
CA ARG A 973 154.70 -104.22 -49.35
C ARG A 973 156.08 -103.65 -48.99
N ILE A 974 156.19 -102.33 -48.87
CA ILE A 974 157.43 -101.67 -48.41
C ILE A 974 157.77 -102.14 -46.99
N LEU A 975 156.77 -102.20 -46.11
CA LEU A 975 156.91 -102.69 -44.75
C LEU A 975 157.29 -104.18 -44.72
N GLN A 976 156.67 -105.04 -45.54
CA GLN A 976 157.06 -106.45 -45.65
C GLN A 976 158.50 -106.63 -46.14
N ASP A 977 158.92 -105.94 -47.20
CA ASP A 977 160.27 -106.07 -47.76
C ASP A 977 161.32 -105.64 -46.71
N HIS A 978 161.02 -104.59 -45.93
CA HIS A 978 161.87 -104.15 -44.81
C HIS A 978 161.93 -105.14 -43.64
N LEU A 979 160.78 -105.70 -43.21
CA LEU A 979 160.73 -106.73 -42.18
C LEU A 979 161.53 -107.99 -42.59
N LYS A 980 161.43 -108.39 -43.85
CA LYS A 980 162.17 -109.52 -44.41
C LYS A 980 163.68 -109.25 -44.51
N THR A 981 164.07 -108.02 -44.87
CA THR A 981 165.48 -107.61 -44.91
C THR A 981 166.12 -107.62 -43.52
N LEU A 982 165.33 -107.32 -42.48
CA LEU A 982 165.74 -107.41 -41.08
C LEU A 982 165.70 -108.84 -40.51
N GLY A 983 165.29 -109.85 -41.30
CA GLY A 983 165.16 -111.24 -40.85
C GLY A 983 164.05 -111.48 -39.82
N LEU A 984 163.07 -110.58 -39.75
CA LEU A 984 161.97 -110.64 -38.79
C LEU A 984 160.76 -111.48 -39.28
N ILE A 985 160.76 -111.87 -40.56
CA ILE A 985 159.81 -112.76 -41.26
C ILE A 985 160.48 -113.50 -42.44
#